data_AF-A0A913Z239-F1
#
_entry.id   AF-A0A913Z239-F1
#
_cell.length_a   1.000
_cell.length_b   1.000
_cell.length_c   1.000
_cell.angle_alpha   90.00
_cell.angle_beta   90.00
_cell.angle_gamma   90.00
#
_symmetry.space_group_name_H-M   'P 1'
#
loop_
_entity.id
_entity.type
_entity.pdbx_description
1 polymer ?
#
loop_
_entity_poly.entity_id
_entity_poly.type
_entity_poly.pdbx_seq_one_letter_code
_entity_poly.pdbx_strand_id
1 'polypeptide(L)'
;MNNTDCLMCKTPFVNEEKDNGRYSLQDCGLSPAQFEGQDGFLCHSCKSKQMQQTRRALSKRSSSCLLEHPECLMCQTPFIKGPKGYSRVSLKALGISPELFGGQDGFICYKCHPRALQPRAAQAKRKKDPKYMYPPSPVRRSQQHKCERGGRSFSPNWQNTRGHTYRKKLKEKVLSAIDNSKYEGIFRELFQSKTASKGSHRPLKKVVRKEIKANRNPLFALPVTADHVANFNWDKVVDEASSRMPILVNVLKAALPDPSKQVKGRAFCGRLRRSTQEEYCIRNQRLGFILAVILYSQRPSKCHFIQGCISLQLWKHGCSQKVVECLNALGVCKGKGATARQQSNLTINPAQKQKQWQQALSKQLESSATAVGDSETREASLSNEVEAGVLNETHSPCTGDVDDDASDMSVSADDKSDSDAEPSQVVESVSAAANVDLPSTSSSKHDSFMEHTSQEKKDQAPKLKHMPPWHISLKLEEPERGYILVCDNVLMQSPKLTNELKLQASIFAVRNRVGFDQQMDYTMKHAEDIPLSCFLPTFSDWRNLKQRMCRILEHILKDHLPFLKGVESSAPQRHQHSDALSKKSEIVSLGVVDENPFSTPGSVCILESLHQFVPSYGDENLYPIVCFGDGLSVEKMVDAKCAKASGASASDRLEGLVQCPQDFHRRGLLLQDTMDRFFKETSVKDRGTLFQLKQEFGHQSVKRNVMANFNHVEDLIEFCTRAFSIMLALKLAQLPDISTRPENCPSSGSTTSERIWLTKFIWEMIDFIWPEIPSKDIHKACEQQETGAALDFDGRYGDVENATNDDACKCGESTGEGMIRCFNNECGWFHYSCANVDGPVKGDWWCSAECRASKSYRYCKCHRKTGKERKMIQCELQSHCTSNEWYHPDCIGGAKDLPDEWYCSPECTQRALDRCASDGVLEYSRALLYEGLCHLAFRDAVREGDGPAILSHWRINTLQFWNNRHLKYVDLAHNMLAGVSGFYPARVAHDMTWNRVANVKGQADCNIGLDLVKEIPSAVYCEMLSEVQGVYPKDPRDQRRKLSDTLCGHLDDFFLKSKSGIQDEASEQKGQKFHQDIQCFAASYMDDGLFDFVPGRHHKSFPFFKHSLSVKSPETMGAKLIQLSQCMDMSRNSVQS
;
A
#
# COMPACT_ATOMS: atom_id res chain seq x y z
N MET A 1 44.75 44.78 9.20
CA MET A 1 43.29 44.97 9.05
C MET A 1 42.63 43.78 9.72
N ASN A 2 41.79 44.03 10.73
CA ASN A 2 41.28 42.97 11.60
C ASN A 2 40.28 42.09 10.83
N ASN A 3 40.42 40.76 10.99
CA ASN A 3 39.60 39.74 10.33
C ASN A 3 38.13 39.73 10.78
N THR A 4 37.69 40.74 11.53
CA THR A 4 36.39 40.84 12.22
C THR A 4 35.29 41.48 11.38
N ASP A 5 35.60 42.06 10.21
CA ASP A 5 34.61 42.83 9.43
C ASP A 5 34.49 42.31 7.99
N CYS A 6 33.30 42.47 7.40
CA CYS A 6 33.06 42.12 6.00
C CYS A 6 33.93 42.97 5.07
N LEU A 7 34.66 42.33 4.15
CA LEU A 7 35.63 42.99 3.28
C LEU A 7 35.01 44.08 2.38
N MET A 8 33.76 43.86 1.94
CA MET A 8 33.02 44.76 1.05
C MET A 8 32.26 45.87 1.76
N CYS A 9 31.48 45.56 2.80
CA CYS A 9 30.61 46.54 3.47
C CYS A 9 31.16 47.04 4.81
N LYS A 10 32.33 46.55 5.23
CA LYS A 10 33.02 46.90 6.49
C LYS A 10 32.15 46.74 7.74
N THR A 11 31.09 45.92 7.67
CA THR A 11 30.23 45.62 8.81
C THR A 11 30.90 44.56 9.69
N PRO A 12 31.04 44.77 11.00
CA PRO A 12 31.60 43.78 11.92
C PRO A 12 30.73 42.53 12.01
N PHE A 13 31.37 41.37 12.07
CA PHE A 13 30.75 40.08 12.38
C PHE A 13 30.56 40.03 13.90
N VAL A 14 29.34 40.25 14.38
CA VAL A 14 29.01 40.22 15.82
C VAL A 14 28.70 38.77 16.23
N ASN A 15 29.43 38.24 17.24
CA ASN A 15 29.26 36.93 17.90
C ASN A 15 27.81 36.73 18.46
N GLU A 16 27.24 35.54 18.72
CA GLU A 16 27.80 34.20 18.98
C GLU A 16 26.82 33.02 18.76
N GLU A 17 25.69 33.21 18.08
CA GLU A 17 24.76 32.09 17.79
C GLU A 17 24.39 32.04 16.31
N LYS A 18 24.80 30.95 15.64
CA LYS A 18 24.56 30.57 14.24
C LYS A 18 25.62 31.06 13.23
N ASP A 19 26.56 30.17 12.97
CA ASP A 19 27.65 30.21 11.98
C ASP A 19 27.19 30.22 10.49
N ASN A 20 26.20 31.05 10.12
CA ASN A 20 25.67 31.14 8.75
C ASN A 20 26.00 32.45 8.02
N GLY A 21 26.89 33.29 8.58
CA GLY A 21 27.11 34.66 8.10
C GLY A 21 28.44 34.95 7.41
N ARG A 22 29.46 34.09 7.55
CA ARG A 22 30.87 34.39 7.21
C ARG A 22 31.35 33.49 6.08
N TYR A 23 31.74 34.06 4.94
CA TYR A 23 32.22 33.29 3.79
C TYR A 23 33.61 33.77 3.37
N SER A 24 34.57 32.85 3.26
CA SER A 24 35.89 33.21 2.73
C SER A 24 35.79 33.58 1.25
N LEU A 25 36.78 34.32 0.73
CA LEU A 25 36.85 34.60 -0.71
C LEU A 25 36.95 33.31 -1.55
N GLN A 26 37.61 32.27 -1.02
CA GLN A 26 37.69 30.95 -1.66
C GLN A 26 36.32 30.25 -1.73
N ASP A 27 35.51 30.27 -0.66
CA ASP A 27 34.15 29.70 -0.66
C ASP A 27 33.22 30.39 -1.67
N CYS A 28 33.57 31.62 -2.06
CA CYS A 28 32.84 32.40 -3.04
C CYS A 28 33.39 32.25 -4.47
N GLY A 29 34.50 31.50 -4.66
CA GLY A 29 35.17 31.33 -5.95
C GLY A 29 35.84 32.60 -6.48
N LEU A 30 36.24 33.52 -5.60
CA LEU A 30 36.86 34.81 -5.92
C LEU A 30 38.35 34.78 -5.55
N SER A 31 39.22 35.36 -6.39
CA SER A 31 40.66 35.40 -6.08
C SER A 31 41.03 36.66 -5.27
N PRO A 32 42.01 36.57 -4.35
CA PRO A 32 42.50 37.74 -3.59
C PRO A 32 42.99 38.89 -4.49
N ALA A 33 43.38 38.60 -5.74
CA ALA A 33 43.77 39.61 -6.73
C ALA A 33 42.65 40.60 -7.09
N GLN A 34 41.38 40.25 -6.85
CA GLN A 34 40.24 41.16 -7.06
C GLN A 34 40.06 42.16 -5.91
N PHE A 35 40.79 41.99 -4.80
CA PHE A 35 40.70 42.79 -3.59
C PHE A 35 42.10 43.20 -3.09
N GLU A 36 42.98 43.57 -4.02
CA GLU A 36 44.32 44.13 -3.73
C GLU A 36 45.19 43.26 -2.80
N GLY A 37 45.03 41.92 -2.87
CA GLY A 37 45.85 40.98 -2.10
C GLY A 37 45.45 40.85 -0.62
N GLN A 38 44.26 41.32 -0.22
CA GLN A 38 43.75 41.12 1.13
C GLN A 38 43.00 39.79 1.26
N ASP A 39 43.45 38.93 2.20
CA ASP A 39 42.66 37.80 2.68
C ASP A 39 41.59 38.29 3.65
N GLY A 40 40.35 37.80 3.50
CA GLY A 40 39.30 38.02 4.48
C GLY A 40 37.91 37.56 4.02
N PHE A 41 36.87 37.98 4.74
CA PHE A 41 35.54 37.35 4.69
C PHE A 41 34.45 38.28 4.19
N LEU A 42 33.43 37.72 3.54
CA LEU A 42 32.22 38.42 3.09
C LEU A 42 31.00 38.00 3.92
N CYS A 43 30.09 38.94 4.16
CA CYS A 43 28.77 38.64 4.72
C CYS A 43 27.84 38.04 3.64
N HIS A 44 26.79 37.32 4.07
CA HIS A 44 25.83 36.67 3.19
C HIS A 44 25.21 37.60 2.11
N SER A 45 24.89 38.84 2.49
CA SER A 45 24.32 39.84 1.57
C SER A 45 25.33 40.28 0.49
N CYS A 46 26.59 40.49 0.88
CA CYS A 46 27.66 40.85 -0.05
C CYS A 46 28.01 39.69 -0.99
N LYS A 47 28.07 38.46 -0.47
CA LYS A 47 28.21 37.24 -1.28
C LYS A 47 27.12 37.13 -2.33
N SER A 48 25.85 37.30 -1.93
CA SER A 48 24.70 37.18 -2.84
C SER A 48 24.73 38.25 -3.94
N LYS A 49 25.09 39.49 -3.60
CA LYS A 49 25.26 40.58 -4.57
C LYS A 49 26.40 40.29 -5.55
N GLN A 50 27.53 39.80 -5.05
CA GLN A 50 28.70 39.51 -5.87
C GLN A 50 28.45 38.31 -6.80
N MET A 51 27.79 37.24 -6.32
CA MET A 51 27.36 36.13 -7.18
C MET A 51 26.37 36.57 -8.27
N GLN A 52 25.44 37.48 -7.97
CA GLN A 52 24.56 38.05 -9.00
C GLN A 52 25.33 38.89 -10.03
N GLN A 53 26.34 39.66 -9.61
CA GLN A 53 27.20 40.42 -10.51
C GLN A 53 28.08 39.50 -11.38
N THR A 54 28.68 38.45 -10.80
CA THR A 54 29.45 37.45 -11.54
C THR A 54 28.58 36.67 -12.52
N ARG A 55 27.33 36.32 -12.15
CA ARG A 55 26.35 35.72 -13.09
C ARG A 55 25.95 36.67 -14.21
N ARG A 56 25.80 37.97 -13.93
CA ARG A 56 25.56 39.01 -14.96
C ARG A 56 26.78 39.21 -15.87
N ALA A 57 28.00 39.09 -15.34
CA ALA A 57 29.24 39.16 -16.11
C ALA A 57 29.43 37.91 -17.00
N LEU A 58 29.12 36.71 -16.48
CA LEU A 58 29.12 35.45 -17.24
C LEU A 58 28.01 35.42 -18.32
N SER A 59 26.85 36.00 -18.02
CA SER A 59 25.77 36.24 -19.01
C SER A 59 26.15 37.25 -20.10
N LYS A 60 27.10 38.16 -19.84
CA LYS A 60 27.67 39.07 -20.85
C LYS A 60 28.87 38.47 -21.58
N ARG A 61 29.61 37.52 -20.98
CA ARG A 61 30.68 36.76 -21.66
C ARG A 61 30.14 35.74 -22.68
N SER A 62 28.94 35.19 -22.48
CA SER A 62 28.30 34.30 -23.47
C SER A 62 27.90 35.01 -24.78
N SER A 63 27.94 36.34 -24.82
CA SER A 63 27.74 37.14 -26.04
C SER A 63 29.03 37.35 -26.84
N SER A 64 30.21 36.98 -26.30
CA SER A 64 31.51 37.17 -26.96
C SER A 64 32.04 35.94 -27.72
N CYS A 65 31.49 34.75 -27.52
CA CYS A 65 31.83 33.53 -28.29
C CYS A 65 31.26 33.51 -29.73
N LEU A 66 30.78 34.65 -30.25
CA LEU A 66 30.17 34.72 -31.58
C LEU A 66 31.21 34.72 -32.72
N LEU A 67 32.51 34.82 -32.44
CA LEU A 67 33.54 35.13 -33.46
C LEU A 67 34.57 34.03 -33.77
N GLU A 68 34.67 32.92 -33.03
CA GLU A 68 35.83 32.00 -33.18
C GLU A 68 35.76 30.99 -34.35
N HIS A 69 34.59 30.78 -34.95
CA HIS A 69 34.46 29.91 -36.12
C HIS A 69 33.75 30.62 -37.26
N PRO A 70 34.50 31.24 -38.20
CA PRO A 70 33.91 31.88 -39.37
C PRO A 70 33.38 30.88 -40.38
N GLU A 71 33.71 29.58 -40.27
CA GLU A 71 33.40 28.54 -41.25
C GLU A 71 32.81 27.26 -40.62
N CYS A 72 32.06 26.50 -41.42
CA CYS A 72 31.50 25.20 -41.04
C CYS A 72 32.59 24.13 -40.90
N LEU A 73 32.70 23.46 -39.75
CA LEU A 73 33.71 22.42 -39.53
C LEU A 73 33.62 21.20 -40.46
N MET A 74 32.47 20.98 -41.12
CA MET A 74 32.27 19.82 -42.00
C MET A 74 32.48 20.13 -43.49
N CYS A 75 32.25 21.37 -43.93
CA CYS A 75 32.34 21.74 -45.35
C CYS A 75 33.15 23.01 -45.61
N GLN A 76 33.76 23.58 -44.56
CA GLN A 76 34.59 24.78 -44.57
C GLN A 76 33.92 26.00 -45.22
N THR A 77 32.59 25.99 -45.33
CA THR A 77 31.86 27.12 -45.92
C THR A 77 31.72 28.22 -44.88
N PRO A 78 32.06 29.48 -45.21
CA PRO A 78 31.87 30.61 -44.31
C PRO A 78 30.42 30.79 -43.90
N PHE A 79 30.20 31.09 -42.62
CA PHE A 79 28.88 31.44 -42.13
C PHE A 79 28.51 32.85 -42.58
N ILE A 80 27.37 32.97 -43.25
CA ILE A 80 26.84 34.26 -43.66
C ILE A 80 26.12 34.90 -42.47
N LYS A 81 26.52 36.13 -42.10
CA LYS A 81 25.93 36.90 -41.01
C LYS A 81 24.59 37.51 -41.45
N GLY A 82 23.49 37.04 -40.85
CA GLY A 82 22.16 37.62 -41.03
C GLY A 82 21.79 38.60 -39.90
N PRO A 83 20.60 39.23 -39.97
CA PRO A 83 20.14 40.22 -38.99
C PRO A 83 19.91 39.65 -37.57
N LYS A 84 19.87 38.32 -37.40
CA LYS A 84 19.80 37.62 -36.11
C LYS A 84 21.11 36.88 -35.75
N GLY A 85 22.22 37.14 -36.46
CA GLY A 85 23.50 36.45 -36.30
C GLY A 85 23.79 35.42 -37.41
N TYR A 86 24.77 34.54 -37.19
CA TYR A 86 25.18 33.51 -38.14
C TYR A 86 24.20 32.32 -38.16
N SER A 87 23.79 31.85 -39.34
CA SER A 87 22.98 30.63 -39.49
C SER A 87 23.83 29.36 -39.33
N ARG A 88 23.98 28.89 -38.08
CA ARG A 88 24.83 27.75 -37.71
C ARG A 88 24.25 26.95 -36.53
N VAL A 89 24.65 25.68 -36.40
CA VAL A 89 24.26 24.79 -35.29
C VAL A 89 25.50 24.33 -34.55
N SER A 90 25.46 24.36 -33.21
CA SER A 90 26.54 23.87 -32.36
C SER A 90 26.58 22.35 -32.34
N LEU A 91 27.76 21.74 -32.45
CA LEU A 91 27.95 20.29 -32.31
C LEU A 91 27.51 19.79 -30.93
N LYS A 92 27.77 20.57 -29.87
CA LYS A 92 27.33 20.29 -28.49
C LYS A 92 25.80 20.24 -28.36
N ALA A 93 25.08 21.15 -29.03
CA ALA A 93 23.61 21.14 -29.05
C ALA A 93 23.03 19.92 -29.78
N LEU A 94 23.84 19.23 -30.60
CA LEU A 94 23.45 17.99 -31.30
C LEU A 94 23.92 16.73 -30.57
N GLY A 95 24.58 16.86 -29.41
CA GLY A 95 25.14 15.72 -28.67
C GLY A 95 26.29 15.02 -29.39
N ILE A 96 26.99 15.71 -30.29
CA ILE A 96 28.10 15.15 -31.07
C ILE A 96 29.42 15.48 -30.36
N SER A 97 30.24 14.46 -30.04
CA SER A 97 31.52 14.66 -29.35
C SER A 97 32.51 15.52 -30.17
N PRO A 98 33.13 16.56 -29.57
CA PRO A 98 34.14 17.41 -30.21
C PRO A 98 35.37 16.64 -30.73
N GLU A 99 35.64 15.46 -30.17
CA GLU A 99 36.76 14.58 -30.54
C GLU A 99 36.69 14.16 -32.02
N LEU A 100 35.50 14.13 -32.62
CA LEU A 100 35.30 13.80 -34.03
C LEU A 100 35.83 14.88 -35.00
N PHE A 101 36.12 16.08 -34.49
CA PHE A 101 36.59 17.23 -35.25
C PHE A 101 37.85 17.84 -34.64
N GLY A 102 38.74 17.01 -34.08
CA GLY A 102 40.04 17.45 -33.57
C GLY A 102 39.99 18.14 -32.20
N GLY A 103 38.94 17.89 -31.41
CA GLY A 103 38.83 18.37 -30.03
C GLY A 103 38.31 19.81 -29.89
N GLN A 104 37.93 20.46 -30.98
CA GLN A 104 37.38 21.82 -30.95
C GLN A 104 35.85 21.81 -30.90
N ASP A 105 35.29 22.51 -29.91
CA ASP A 105 33.86 22.77 -29.78
C ASP A 105 33.46 23.78 -30.87
N GLY A 106 32.79 23.34 -31.94
CA GLY A 106 32.51 24.23 -33.08
C GLY A 106 31.14 24.07 -33.72
N PHE A 107 30.99 24.72 -34.87
CA PHE A 107 29.71 24.91 -35.53
C PHE A 107 29.67 24.27 -36.91
N ILE A 108 28.50 23.75 -37.29
CA ILE A 108 28.22 23.26 -38.63
C ILE A 108 27.05 24.02 -39.27
N CYS A 109 27.02 24.08 -40.59
CA CYS A 109 25.92 24.71 -41.31
C CYS A 109 24.69 23.77 -41.33
N TYR A 110 23.50 24.35 -41.46
CA TYR A 110 22.25 23.58 -41.54
C TYR A 110 22.19 22.58 -42.71
N LYS A 111 23.01 22.76 -43.76
CA LYS A 111 23.13 21.77 -44.86
C LYS A 111 23.92 20.53 -44.45
N CYS A 112 24.87 20.68 -43.52
CA CYS A 112 25.69 19.59 -42.99
C CYS A 112 25.04 18.89 -41.78
N HIS A 113 24.08 19.54 -41.12
CA HIS A 113 23.33 18.98 -39.99
C HIS A 113 22.75 17.57 -40.24
N PRO A 114 22.08 17.27 -41.37
CA PRO A 114 21.57 15.91 -41.62
C PRO A 114 22.69 14.88 -41.87
N ARG A 115 23.86 15.30 -42.37
CA ARG A 115 25.02 14.42 -42.59
C ARG A 115 25.72 14.06 -41.28
N ALA A 116 25.70 14.96 -40.30
CA ALA A 116 26.28 14.76 -38.97
C ALA A 116 25.52 13.72 -38.12
N LEU A 117 24.23 13.50 -38.41
CA LEU A 117 23.33 12.64 -37.63
C LEU A 117 23.18 11.20 -38.20
N GLN A 118 23.98 10.80 -39.20
CA GLN A 118 23.88 9.46 -39.78
C GLN A 118 24.76 8.41 -39.03
N PRO A 119 24.28 7.17 -38.79
CA PRO A 119 25.02 6.15 -38.06
C PRO A 119 26.31 5.66 -38.76
N ARG A 120 27.36 5.37 -37.97
CA ARG A 120 28.72 4.93 -38.42
C ARG A 120 28.73 3.75 -39.42
N ALA A 121 27.76 2.85 -39.37
CA ALA A 121 27.68 1.69 -40.29
C ALA A 121 27.44 2.07 -41.77
N ALA A 122 26.85 3.24 -42.04
CA ALA A 122 26.63 3.75 -43.40
C ALA A 122 27.85 4.50 -43.97
N GLN A 123 28.73 5.00 -43.11
CA GLN A 123 29.94 5.73 -43.51
C GLN A 123 31.12 4.80 -43.87
N ALA A 124 31.18 3.59 -43.27
CA ALA A 124 32.20 2.59 -43.59
C ALA A 124 31.98 1.89 -44.94
N LYS A 125 30.72 1.70 -45.38
CA LYS A 125 30.38 1.02 -46.65
C LYS A 125 30.63 1.86 -47.92
N ARG A 126 30.96 3.15 -47.80
CA ARG A 126 31.19 4.05 -48.94
C ARG A 126 32.66 4.27 -49.31
N LYS A 127 33.61 3.69 -48.57
CA LYS A 127 35.05 3.79 -48.87
C LYS A 127 35.55 2.86 -49.98
N LYS A 128 34.69 2.09 -50.68
CA LYS A 128 35.13 0.99 -51.57
C LYS A 128 34.76 1.03 -53.06
N ASP A 129 34.14 2.09 -53.60
CA ASP A 129 34.03 2.17 -55.08
C ASP A 129 33.96 3.62 -55.62
N PRO A 130 34.93 4.05 -56.44
CA PRO A 130 34.97 5.37 -57.06
C PRO A 130 34.53 5.29 -58.54
N LYS A 131 33.26 4.95 -58.82
CA LYS A 131 32.67 5.13 -60.16
C LYS A 131 31.25 5.65 -60.02
N TYR A 132 30.94 6.69 -60.79
CA TYR A 132 29.73 7.54 -60.80
C TYR A 132 29.86 8.90 -60.08
N MET A 133 30.71 9.76 -60.65
CA MET A 133 30.43 11.19 -60.78
C MET A 133 29.68 11.42 -62.09
N TYR A 134 28.48 12.01 -62.05
CA TYR A 134 27.92 12.92 -63.05
C TYR A 134 26.63 13.57 -62.48
N PRO A 135 26.22 14.72 -63.01
CA PRO A 135 26.14 15.99 -62.29
C PRO A 135 24.73 16.26 -61.72
N PRO A 136 24.59 17.27 -60.85
CA PRO A 136 23.37 17.48 -60.09
C PRO A 136 22.26 18.06 -60.96
N SER A 137 21.15 17.34 -61.07
CA SER A 137 19.87 17.91 -61.49
C SER A 137 19.46 19.04 -60.52
N PRO A 138 18.93 20.18 -61.02
CA PRO A 138 18.87 21.41 -60.26
C PRO A 138 17.82 21.35 -59.15
N VAL A 139 18.27 21.64 -57.93
CA VAL A 139 17.39 22.05 -56.83
C VAL A 139 16.70 23.34 -57.24
N ARG A 140 15.38 23.28 -57.42
CA ARG A 140 14.54 24.49 -57.43
C ARG A 140 14.70 25.21 -56.09
N ARG A 141 15.39 26.35 -56.12
CA ARG A 141 15.32 27.41 -55.11
C ARG A 141 13.85 27.82 -54.93
N SER A 142 13.35 27.73 -53.70
CA SER A 142 12.24 28.59 -53.26
C SER A 142 12.83 29.95 -52.89
N GLN A 143 12.87 30.86 -53.86
CA GLN A 143 13.00 32.28 -53.54
C GLN A 143 11.65 32.81 -53.09
N GLN A 144 11.66 33.46 -51.93
CA GLN A 144 10.68 34.46 -51.56
C GLN A 144 10.63 35.55 -52.63
N HIS A 145 9.43 35.93 -53.05
CA HIS A 145 9.16 37.29 -53.52
C HIS A 145 7.76 37.74 -53.10
N LYS A 146 7.73 38.97 -52.59
CA LYS A 146 6.57 39.85 -52.41
C LYS A 146 5.81 40.03 -53.73
N CYS A 147 4.49 40.22 -53.64
CA CYS A 147 3.71 41.20 -54.40
C CYS A 147 2.29 41.17 -53.77
N GLU A 148 1.81 42.20 -53.08
CA GLU A 148 1.37 43.51 -53.59
C GLU A 148 0.47 43.43 -54.83
N ARG A 149 -0.68 44.10 -54.68
CA ARG A 149 -1.79 44.17 -55.64
C ARG A 149 -1.44 45.16 -56.76
N GLY A 150 -1.96 44.87 -57.96
CA GLY A 150 -2.40 45.90 -58.92
C GLY A 150 -1.66 45.91 -60.26
N GLY A 151 -2.42 45.96 -61.35
CA GLY A 151 -1.91 46.31 -62.68
C GLY A 151 -2.05 45.24 -63.74
N ARG A 152 -3.22 45.17 -64.40
CA ARG A 152 -3.24 44.94 -65.85
C ARG A 152 -2.95 46.28 -66.51
N SER A 153 -2.02 46.31 -67.46
CA SER A 153 -2.17 47.09 -68.67
C SER A 153 -1.76 46.21 -69.86
N PHE A 154 -2.78 45.91 -70.67
CA PHE A 154 -2.82 45.69 -72.13
C PHE A 154 -1.77 44.81 -72.87
N SER A 155 -2.29 43.69 -73.43
CA SER A 155 -2.22 43.11 -74.82
C SER A 155 -0.99 43.28 -75.73
N PRO A 156 -0.82 42.49 -76.84
CA PRO A 156 -1.59 41.34 -77.35
C PRO A 156 -0.72 40.14 -77.86
N ASN A 157 -1.39 39.08 -78.35
CA ASN A 157 -0.88 38.05 -79.28
C ASN A 157 0.06 36.95 -78.76
N TRP A 158 -0.51 35.97 -78.04
CA TRP A 158 -0.34 34.53 -78.36
C TRP A 158 -1.22 33.68 -77.41
N GLN A 159 -1.76 32.56 -77.90
CA GLN A 159 -2.52 31.52 -77.16
C GLN A 159 -4.06 31.66 -77.05
N ASN A 160 -4.79 31.71 -78.17
CA ASN A 160 -6.26 31.55 -78.15
C ASN A 160 -6.78 30.20 -78.68
N THR A 161 -5.90 29.20 -78.92
CA THR A 161 -6.32 27.92 -79.56
C THR A 161 -6.24 26.66 -78.66
N ARG A 162 -5.62 26.68 -77.46
CA ARG A 162 -5.51 25.49 -76.57
C ARG A 162 -6.46 25.43 -75.35
N GLY A 163 -6.97 26.57 -74.86
CA GLY A 163 -7.87 26.60 -73.69
C GLY A 163 -9.29 26.11 -73.97
N HIS A 164 -9.75 26.28 -75.22
CA HIS A 164 -11.09 25.87 -75.66
C HIS A 164 -11.18 24.34 -75.87
N THR A 165 -10.11 23.73 -76.40
CA THR A 165 -10.00 22.29 -76.63
C THR A 165 -9.88 21.48 -75.33
N TYR A 166 -9.15 21.97 -74.32
CA TYR A 166 -9.07 21.31 -73.01
C TYR A 166 -10.40 21.35 -72.24
N ARG A 167 -11.09 22.51 -72.22
CA ARG A 167 -12.42 22.63 -71.58
C ARG A 167 -13.48 21.78 -72.29
N LYS A 168 -13.45 21.72 -73.62
CA LYS A 168 -14.36 20.88 -74.42
C LYS A 168 -14.12 19.39 -74.16
N LYS A 169 -12.86 18.93 -74.19
CA LYS A 169 -12.49 17.54 -73.87
C LYS A 169 -12.81 17.14 -72.42
N LEU A 170 -12.60 18.04 -71.45
CA LEU A 170 -12.99 17.80 -70.05
C LEU A 170 -14.52 17.69 -69.91
N LYS A 171 -15.27 18.57 -70.58
CA LYS A 171 -16.73 18.54 -70.59
C LYS A 171 -17.26 17.25 -71.24
N GLU A 172 -16.71 16.85 -72.39
CA GLU A 172 -17.06 15.61 -73.09
C GLU A 172 -16.73 14.36 -72.26
N LYS A 173 -15.55 14.31 -71.61
CA LYS A 173 -15.19 13.22 -70.68
C LYS A 173 -16.12 13.15 -69.48
N VAL A 174 -16.47 14.29 -68.89
CA VAL A 174 -17.39 14.34 -67.75
C VAL A 174 -18.79 13.91 -68.17
N LEU A 175 -19.31 14.39 -69.31
CA LEU A 175 -20.61 13.99 -69.83
C LEU A 175 -20.66 12.49 -70.17
N SER A 176 -19.65 11.98 -70.87
CA SER A 176 -19.52 10.54 -71.15
C SER A 176 -19.44 9.70 -69.86
N ALA A 177 -18.76 10.20 -68.83
CA ALA A 177 -18.71 9.51 -67.55
C ALA A 177 -20.03 9.62 -66.76
N ILE A 178 -20.85 10.66 -66.96
CA ILE A 178 -22.23 10.78 -66.43
C ILE A 178 -23.13 9.75 -67.11
N ASP A 179 -23.11 9.69 -68.44
CA ASP A 179 -23.94 8.76 -69.22
C ASP A 179 -23.62 7.29 -68.89
N ASN A 180 -22.37 7.01 -68.51
CA ASN A 180 -21.92 5.69 -68.09
C ASN A 180 -21.97 5.44 -66.57
N SER A 181 -22.59 6.33 -65.78
CA SER A 181 -22.67 6.23 -64.31
C SER A 181 -21.32 6.07 -63.60
N LYS A 182 -20.22 6.56 -64.20
CA LYS A 182 -18.85 6.50 -63.66
C LYS A 182 -18.54 7.70 -62.75
N TYR A 183 -19.32 7.85 -61.68
CA TYR A 183 -19.30 9.01 -60.79
C TYR A 183 -17.93 9.31 -60.16
N GLU A 184 -17.15 8.28 -59.80
CA GLU A 184 -15.80 8.48 -59.25
C GLU A 184 -14.84 9.15 -60.25
N GLY A 185 -14.89 8.72 -61.51
CA GLY A 185 -14.11 9.30 -62.61
C GLY A 185 -14.51 10.75 -62.90
N ILE A 186 -15.81 11.05 -62.80
CA ILE A 186 -16.35 12.41 -62.92
C ILE A 186 -15.76 13.32 -61.85
N PHE A 187 -15.84 12.93 -60.57
CA PHE A 187 -15.30 13.74 -59.48
C PHE A 187 -13.79 13.93 -59.63
N ARG A 188 -13.05 12.88 -60.00
CA ARG A 188 -11.60 12.93 -60.23
C ARG A 188 -11.22 13.96 -61.30
N GLU A 189 -11.95 14.01 -62.41
CA GLU A 189 -11.73 14.96 -63.50
C GLU A 189 -12.21 16.38 -63.13
N LEU A 190 -13.33 16.52 -62.41
CA LEU A 190 -13.83 17.82 -61.95
C LEU A 190 -12.91 18.49 -60.92
N PHE A 191 -12.30 17.71 -60.02
CA PHE A 191 -11.37 18.24 -59.01
C PHE A 191 -10.02 18.67 -59.59
N GLN A 192 -9.66 18.24 -60.81
CA GLN A 192 -8.44 18.71 -61.51
C GLN A 192 -8.58 20.12 -62.10
N SER A 193 -9.81 20.57 -62.37
CA SER A 193 -10.09 21.93 -62.88
C SER A 193 -10.32 22.92 -61.75
N LYS A 194 -9.54 24.02 -61.69
CA LYS A 194 -9.69 25.07 -60.66
C LYS A 194 -11.10 25.64 -60.56
N THR A 195 -11.79 25.83 -61.69
CA THR A 195 -13.13 26.42 -61.73
C THR A 195 -14.18 25.39 -61.29
N ALA A 196 -14.06 24.15 -61.75
CA ALA A 196 -14.99 23.07 -61.39
C ALA A 196 -14.81 22.65 -59.93
N SER A 197 -13.58 22.51 -59.43
CA SER A 197 -13.27 22.29 -58.01
C SER A 197 -13.90 23.36 -57.10
N LYS A 198 -13.76 24.66 -57.45
CA LYS A 198 -14.46 25.74 -56.72
C LYS A 198 -15.99 25.62 -56.80
N GLY A 199 -16.51 25.23 -57.96
CA GLY A 199 -17.92 24.94 -58.19
C GLY A 199 -18.45 23.80 -57.34
N SER A 200 -17.68 22.72 -57.17
CA SER A 200 -18.02 21.52 -56.39
C SER A 200 -17.83 21.72 -54.88
N HIS A 201 -16.87 22.54 -54.44
CA HIS A 201 -16.68 22.85 -53.02
C HIS A 201 -17.86 23.62 -52.42
N ARG A 202 -18.55 24.45 -53.22
CA ARG A 202 -19.65 25.30 -52.72
C ARG A 202 -20.88 24.50 -52.28
N PRO A 203 -21.39 23.50 -53.06
CA PRO A 203 -22.39 22.55 -52.60
C PRO A 203 -21.94 21.74 -51.38
N LEU A 204 -20.73 21.15 -51.40
CA LEU A 204 -20.24 20.33 -50.30
C LEU A 204 -20.18 21.13 -48.98
N LYS A 205 -19.69 22.38 -49.04
CA LYS A 205 -19.68 23.30 -47.90
C LYS A 205 -21.09 23.64 -47.39
N LYS A 206 -22.07 23.76 -48.29
CA LYS A 206 -23.48 23.98 -47.90
C LYS A 206 -24.04 22.75 -47.20
N VAL A 207 -23.74 21.55 -47.70
CA VAL A 207 -24.22 20.28 -47.12
C VAL A 207 -23.59 20.05 -45.74
N VAL A 208 -22.27 20.15 -45.59
CA VAL A 208 -21.60 20.01 -44.29
C VAL A 208 -22.12 21.04 -43.27
N ARG A 209 -22.33 22.29 -43.69
CA ARG A 209 -22.95 23.30 -42.81
C ARG A 209 -24.40 22.95 -42.44
N LYS A 210 -25.16 22.32 -43.34
CA LYS A 210 -26.52 21.85 -43.09
C LYS A 210 -26.50 20.67 -42.11
N GLU A 211 -25.61 19.70 -42.29
CA GLU A 211 -25.38 18.57 -41.36
C GLU A 211 -25.06 19.08 -39.94
N ILE A 212 -24.07 19.98 -39.80
CA ILE A 212 -23.70 20.58 -38.51
C ILE A 212 -24.87 21.38 -37.92
N LYS A 213 -25.58 22.16 -38.74
CA LYS A 213 -26.75 22.94 -38.28
C LYS A 213 -27.97 22.07 -37.95
N ALA A 214 -28.09 20.87 -38.51
CA ALA A 214 -29.18 19.94 -38.22
C ALA A 214 -28.87 19.16 -36.93
N ASN A 215 -27.60 18.90 -36.64
CA ASN A 215 -27.16 18.18 -35.45
C ASN A 215 -26.94 19.13 -34.25
N ARG A 216 -27.99 19.87 -33.91
CA ARG A 216 -27.99 20.93 -32.87
C ARG A 216 -28.01 20.40 -31.42
N ASN A 217 -28.30 19.10 -31.20
CA ASN A 217 -28.10 18.29 -29.97
C ASN A 217 -28.55 16.85 -30.24
N PRO A 218 -27.76 15.78 -29.95
CA PRO A 218 -27.59 15.13 -28.64
C PRO A 218 -26.22 14.43 -28.34
N LEU A 219 -25.19 14.49 -29.22
CA LEU A 219 -23.97 13.67 -29.12
C LEU A 219 -23.05 13.95 -27.90
N PHE A 220 -23.17 15.11 -27.26
CA PHE A 220 -22.35 15.54 -26.12
C PHE A 220 -23.13 16.40 -25.10
N ALA A 221 -24.46 16.23 -25.08
CA ALA A 221 -25.37 17.03 -24.26
C ALA A 221 -25.53 16.46 -22.84
N LEU A 222 -24.43 16.03 -22.25
CA LEU A 222 -24.40 15.37 -20.95
C LEU A 222 -23.79 16.31 -19.90
N PRO A 223 -24.33 16.36 -18.67
CA PRO A 223 -23.60 16.97 -17.56
C PRO A 223 -22.38 16.10 -17.23
N VAL A 224 -21.30 16.73 -16.77
CA VAL A 224 -20.10 16.00 -16.37
C VAL A 224 -20.32 15.47 -14.95
N THR A 225 -20.70 14.20 -14.82
CA THR A 225 -20.85 13.48 -13.54
C THR A 225 -20.09 12.16 -13.59
N ALA A 226 -19.83 11.54 -12.43
CA ALA A 226 -19.12 10.26 -12.36
C ALA A 226 -19.79 9.18 -13.23
N ASP A 227 -21.13 9.08 -13.18
CA ASP A 227 -21.91 8.09 -13.94
C ASP A 227 -21.86 8.32 -15.44
N HIS A 228 -21.93 9.58 -15.89
CA HIS A 228 -21.87 9.88 -17.31
C HIS A 228 -20.48 9.61 -17.89
N VAL A 229 -19.41 9.85 -17.12
CA VAL A 229 -18.04 9.53 -17.55
C VAL A 229 -17.82 8.01 -17.59
N ALA A 230 -18.28 7.28 -16.57
CA ALA A 230 -18.16 5.81 -16.51
C ALA A 230 -18.86 5.10 -17.68
N ASN A 231 -20.05 5.58 -18.04
CA ASN A 231 -20.90 4.95 -19.05
C ASN A 231 -20.68 5.51 -20.47
N PHE A 232 -19.75 6.45 -20.65
CA PHE A 232 -19.49 7.05 -21.95
C PHE A 232 -18.82 6.06 -22.91
N ASN A 233 -19.25 6.05 -24.17
CA ASN A 233 -18.72 5.15 -25.19
C ASN A 233 -18.44 5.91 -26.51
N TRP A 234 -17.16 5.95 -26.91
CA TRP A 234 -16.70 6.62 -28.12
C TRP A 234 -17.27 6.00 -29.41
N ASP A 235 -17.43 4.69 -29.47
CA ASP A 235 -17.94 3.99 -30.65
C ASP A 235 -19.40 4.35 -30.90
N LYS A 236 -20.24 4.31 -29.85
CA LYS A 236 -21.65 4.74 -29.93
C LYS A 236 -21.78 6.17 -30.45
N VAL A 237 -20.95 7.08 -29.94
CA VAL A 237 -20.94 8.49 -30.37
C VAL A 237 -20.52 8.63 -31.83
N VAL A 238 -19.50 7.90 -32.27
CA VAL A 238 -19.04 7.95 -33.67
C VAL A 238 -20.05 7.33 -34.63
N ASP A 239 -20.75 6.27 -34.22
CA ASP A 239 -21.82 5.63 -35.01
C ASP A 239 -23.03 6.53 -35.14
N GLU A 240 -23.47 7.14 -34.05
CA GLU A 240 -24.55 8.14 -34.03
C GLU A 240 -24.16 9.42 -34.81
N ALA A 241 -22.88 9.82 -34.78
CA ALA A 241 -22.39 10.91 -35.60
C ALA A 241 -22.36 10.53 -37.09
N SER A 242 -22.00 9.27 -37.41
CA SER A 242 -21.95 8.76 -38.78
C SER A 242 -23.34 8.72 -39.43
N SER A 243 -24.40 8.45 -38.66
CA SER A 243 -25.77 8.46 -39.17
C SER A 243 -26.31 9.87 -39.42
N ARG A 244 -25.91 10.86 -38.61
CA ARG A 244 -26.44 12.23 -38.70
C ARG A 244 -25.61 13.20 -39.52
N MET A 245 -24.30 13.00 -39.60
CA MET A 245 -23.36 13.85 -40.35
C MET A 245 -22.46 12.97 -41.22
N PRO A 246 -23.05 12.14 -42.11
CA PRO A 246 -22.32 11.12 -42.86
C PRO A 246 -21.19 11.70 -43.70
N ILE A 247 -21.39 12.87 -44.31
CA ILE A 247 -20.36 13.49 -45.16
C ILE A 247 -19.20 14.01 -44.29
N LEU A 248 -19.50 14.72 -43.20
CA LEU A 248 -18.45 15.20 -42.28
C LEU A 248 -17.64 14.05 -41.68
N VAL A 249 -18.31 13.01 -41.16
CA VAL A 249 -17.62 11.89 -40.49
C VAL A 249 -16.80 11.07 -41.48
N ASN A 250 -17.30 10.83 -42.70
CA ASN A 250 -16.53 10.11 -43.71
C ASN A 250 -15.29 10.90 -44.18
N VAL A 251 -15.39 12.23 -44.30
CA VAL A 251 -14.22 13.08 -44.60
C VAL A 251 -13.20 13.01 -43.48
N LEU A 252 -13.62 13.07 -42.21
CA LEU A 252 -12.72 12.96 -41.06
C LEU A 252 -12.11 11.55 -40.94
N LYS A 253 -12.89 10.49 -41.18
CA LYS A 253 -12.40 9.10 -41.23
C LYS A 253 -11.34 8.94 -42.31
N ALA A 254 -11.55 9.51 -43.50
CA ALA A 254 -10.58 9.48 -44.60
C ALA A 254 -9.32 10.30 -44.32
N ALA A 255 -9.40 11.32 -43.45
CA ALA A 255 -8.26 12.13 -43.03
C ALA A 255 -7.39 11.45 -41.94
N LEU A 256 -7.90 10.41 -41.29
CA LEU A 256 -7.18 9.64 -40.28
C LEU A 256 -6.60 8.34 -40.86
N PRO A 257 -5.54 7.78 -40.25
CA PRO A 257 -5.00 6.50 -40.69
C PRO A 257 -6.04 5.37 -40.63
N ASP A 258 -5.98 4.48 -41.61
CA ASP A 258 -6.80 3.28 -41.68
C ASP A 258 -6.19 2.16 -40.81
N PRO A 259 -6.86 1.73 -39.73
CA PRO A 259 -6.39 0.67 -38.83
C PRO A 259 -6.03 -0.62 -39.59
N SER A 260 -6.79 -0.96 -40.64
CA SER A 260 -6.53 -2.17 -41.44
C SER A 260 -5.19 -2.15 -42.19
N LYS A 261 -4.59 -0.97 -42.35
CA LYS A 261 -3.32 -0.76 -43.07
C LYS A 261 -2.12 -0.54 -42.14
N GLN A 262 -2.34 -0.22 -40.86
CA GLN A 262 -1.25 0.01 -39.89
C GLN A 262 -0.67 -1.31 -39.34
N VAL A 263 -1.48 -2.37 -39.25
CA VAL A 263 -1.05 -3.72 -38.81
C VAL A 263 -0.14 -4.45 -39.82
N LYS A 264 0.23 -3.83 -40.95
CA LYS A 264 1.14 -4.43 -41.96
C LYS A 264 2.57 -3.87 -41.99
N GLY A 265 2.91 -2.87 -41.16
CA GLY A 265 4.27 -2.29 -41.09
C GLY A 265 5.21 -3.02 -40.12
N ARG A 266 6.50 -3.19 -40.48
CA ARG A 266 7.55 -3.68 -39.56
C ARG A 266 7.70 -2.70 -38.38
N ALA A 267 7.73 -3.22 -37.16
CA ALA A 267 8.01 -2.43 -35.96
C ALA A 267 9.47 -1.92 -36.01
N PHE A 268 9.64 -0.61 -35.82
CA PHE A 268 10.93 0.01 -35.55
C PHE A 268 10.87 0.50 -34.10
N CYS A 269 11.81 0.04 -33.28
CA CYS A 269 11.85 0.16 -31.81
C CYS A 269 10.84 -0.79 -31.11
N GLY A 270 11.35 -1.69 -30.26
CA GLY A 270 10.61 -2.80 -29.62
C GLY A 270 9.50 -2.41 -28.64
N ARG A 271 8.46 -1.71 -29.11
CA ARG A 271 7.16 -1.65 -28.43
C ARG A 271 6.27 -2.77 -28.98
N LEU A 272 5.53 -3.44 -28.09
CA LEU A 272 4.51 -4.42 -28.50
C LEU A 272 3.56 -3.81 -29.54
N ARG A 273 3.19 -4.65 -30.51
CA ARG A 273 2.29 -4.27 -31.61
C ARG A 273 0.85 -4.23 -31.07
N ARG A 274 0.16 -3.10 -31.29
CA ARG A 274 -1.24 -2.94 -30.89
C ARG A 274 -2.16 -3.85 -31.70
N SER A 275 -3.26 -4.31 -31.10
CA SER A 275 -4.27 -5.09 -31.81
C SER A 275 -5.03 -4.22 -32.83
N THR A 276 -5.61 -4.84 -33.86
CA THR A 276 -6.49 -4.15 -34.84
C THR A 276 -7.63 -3.43 -34.13
N GLN A 277 -8.21 -4.04 -33.09
CA GLN A 277 -9.34 -3.48 -32.34
C GLN A 277 -8.94 -2.22 -31.55
N GLU A 278 -7.75 -2.20 -30.94
CA GLU A 278 -7.20 -1.02 -30.28
C GLU A 278 -7.03 0.16 -31.24
N GLU A 279 -6.55 -0.09 -32.45
CA GLU A 279 -6.39 0.96 -33.46
C GLU A 279 -7.74 1.55 -33.90
N TYR A 280 -8.80 0.73 -33.97
CA TYR A 280 -10.17 1.20 -34.21
C TYR A 280 -10.69 2.07 -33.06
N CYS A 281 -10.53 1.63 -31.80
CA CYS A 281 -10.96 2.40 -30.63
C CYS A 281 -10.25 3.76 -30.54
N ILE A 282 -8.93 3.80 -30.75
CA ILE A 282 -8.14 5.05 -30.76
C ILE A 282 -8.61 5.98 -31.89
N ARG A 283 -8.91 5.45 -33.07
CA ARG A 283 -9.43 6.24 -34.19
C ARG A 283 -10.78 6.85 -33.83
N ASN A 284 -11.68 6.08 -33.23
CA ASN A 284 -13.00 6.55 -32.83
C ASN A 284 -12.91 7.61 -31.72
N GLN A 285 -12.03 7.44 -30.74
CA GLN A 285 -11.74 8.46 -29.73
C GLN A 285 -11.25 9.78 -30.37
N ARG A 286 -10.32 9.72 -31.33
CA ARG A 286 -9.84 10.89 -32.07
C ARG A 286 -10.95 11.57 -32.88
N LEU A 287 -11.78 10.79 -33.57
CA LEU A 287 -12.93 11.30 -34.33
C LEU A 287 -13.92 12.00 -33.41
N GLY A 288 -14.31 11.34 -32.31
CA GLY A 288 -15.21 11.89 -31.32
C GLY A 288 -14.69 13.19 -30.73
N PHE A 289 -13.40 13.29 -30.44
CA PHE A 289 -12.78 14.53 -29.95
C PHE A 289 -12.83 15.66 -30.98
N ILE A 290 -12.48 15.41 -32.24
CA ILE A 290 -12.57 16.42 -33.32
C ILE A 290 -14.02 16.92 -33.46
N LEU A 291 -14.98 16.00 -33.43
CA LEU A 291 -16.41 16.34 -33.47
C LEU A 291 -16.83 17.18 -32.26
N ALA A 292 -16.34 16.85 -31.06
CA ALA A 292 -16.62 17.62 -29.85
C ALA A 292 -16.11 19.06 -29.94
N VAL A 293 -14.92 19.30 -30.49
CA VAL A 293 -14.37 20.65 -30.70
C VAL A 293 -15.23 21.43 -31.71
N ILE A 294 -15.61 20.80 -32.83
CA ILE A 294 -16.45 21.43 -33.86
C ILE A 294 -17.82 21.83 -33.28
N LEU A 295 -18.47 20.92 -32.55
CA LEU A 295 -19.81 21.16 -31.99
C LEU A 295 -19.78 22.16 -30.83
N TYR A 296 -18.79 22.06 -29.93
CA TYR A 296 -18.59 23.02 -28.84
C TYR A 296 -18.39 24.44 -29.36
N SER A 297 -17.60 24.62 -30.42
CA SER A 297 -17.35 25.94 -31.01
C SER A 297 -18.62 26.60 -31.57
N GLN A 298 -19.66 25.82 -31.87
CA GLN A 298 -20.96 26.36 -32.31
C GLN A 298 -21.89 26.67 -31.13
N ARG A 299 -21.86 25.84 -30.06
CA ARG A 299 -22.72 25.99 -28.87
C ARG A 299 -22.02 25.56 -27.58
N PRO A 300 -21.19 26.43 -26.99
CA PRO A 300 -20.41 26.10 -25.79
C PRO A 300 -21.26 25.76 -24.55
N SER A 301 -22.50 26.24 -24.46
CA SER A 301 -23.38 25.98 -23.32
C SER A 301 -24.00 24.58 -23.34
N LYS A 302 -24.14 23.94 -24.51
CA LYS A 302 -24.82 22.64 -24.66
C LYS A 302 -23.88 21.48 -24.97
N CYS A 303 -22.81 21.70 -25.74
CA CYS A 303 -21.91 20.64 -26.18
C CYS A 303 -20.60 20.63 -25.39
N HIS A 304 -20.70 20.61 -24.05
CA HIS A 304 -19.57 20.92 -23.17
C HIS A 304 -19.04 19.74 -22.36
N PHE A 305 -19.61 18.55 -22.54
CA PHE A 305 -19.26 17.35 -21.78
C PHE A 305 -17.77 17.02 -21.90
N ILE A 306 -17.27 16.85 -23.14
CA ILE A 306 -15.88 16.52 -23.43
C ILE A 306 -14.93 17.64 -22.96
N GLN A 307 -15.25 18.90 -23.27
CA GLN A 307 -14.47 20.07 -22.85
C GLN A 307 -14.42 20.20 -21.32
N GLY A 308 -15.50 19.80 -20.64
CA GLY A 308 -15.58 19.72 -19.19
C GLY A 308 -14.65 18.65 -18.65
N CYS A 309 -14.70 17.42 -19.18
CA CYS A 309 -13.80 16.32 -18.80
C CYS A 309 -12.33 16.69 -18.99
N ILE A 310 -11.97 17.27 -20.13
CA ILE A 310 -10.59 17.73 -20.41
C ILE A 310 -10.18 18.84 -19.44
N SER A 311 -11.06 19.81 -19.19
CA SER A 311 -10.73 20.90 -18.28
C SER A 311 -10.52 20.43 -16.85
N LEU A 312 -11.28 19.43 -16.38
CA LEU A 312 -11.08 18.80 -15.08
C LEU A 312 -9.77 18.00 -15.04
N GLN A 313 -9.43 17.27 -16.11
CA GLN A 313 -8.16 16.54 -16.19
C GLN A 313 -6.95 17.48 -16.15
N LEU A 314 -6.99 18.57 -16.92
CA LEU A 314 -5.94 19.59 -16.89
C LEU A 314 -5.81 20.25 -15.50
N TRP A 315 -6.95 20.49 -14.84
CA TRP A 315 -6.97 21.08 -13.51
C TRP A 315 -6.43 20.13 -12.44
N LYS A 316 -6.77 18.84 -12.54
CA LYS A 316 -6.24 17.74 -11.71
C LYS A 316 -4.71 17.70 -11.77
N HIS A 317 -4.13 17.74 -12.97
CA HIS A 317 -2.66 17.74 -13.17
C HIS A 317 -2.01 19.12 -12.98
N GLY A 318 -2.67 20.04 -12.27
CA GLY A 318 -2.06 21.30 -11.89
C GLY A 318 -1.71 22.25 -13.06
N CYS A 319 -2.27 22.06 -14.25
CA CYS A 319 -1.90 22.84 -15.44
C CYS A 319 -2.04 24.35 -15.20
N SER A 320 -1.08 25.13 -15.71
CA SER A 320 -1.08 26.58 -15.52
C SER A 320 -2.34 27.22 -16.13
N GLN A 321 -2.83 28.30 -15.51
CA GLN A 321 -4.00 29.03 -16.02
C GLN A 321 -3.82 29.50 -17.46
N LYS A 322 -2.59 29.85 -17.85
CA LYS A 322 -2.25 30.24 -19.24
C LYS A 322 -2.49 29.11 -20.24
N VAL A 323 -2.19 27.86 -19.86
CA VAL A 323 -2.43 26.68 -20.70
C VAL A 323 -3.92 26.43 -20.84
N VAL A 324 -4.68 26.52 -19.74
CA VAL A 324 -6.15 26.37 -19.77
C VAL A 324 -6.81 27.46 -20.62
N GLU A 325 -6.36 28.70 -20.52
CA GLU A 325 -6.85 29.81 -21.35
C GLU A 325 -6.50 29.61 -22.84
N CYS A 326 -5.29 29.15 -23.15
CA CYS A 326 -4.87 28.83 -24.51
C CYS A 326 -5.72 27.71 -25.13
N LEU A 327 -5.95 26.63 -24.38
CA LEU A 327 -6.75 25.49 -24.86
C LEU A 327 -8.24 25.83 -24.93
N ASN A 328 -8.74 26.69 -24.05
CA ASN A 328 -10.10 27.20 -24.14
C ASN A 328 -10.30 28.04 -25.40
N ALA A 329 -9.34 28.89 -25.77
CA ALA A 329 -9.38 29.65 -27.03
C ALA A 329 -9.42 28.76 -28.28
N LEU A 330 -8.89 27.53 -28.19
CA LEU A 330 -8.95 26.51 -29.25
C LEU A 330 -10.24 25.67 -29.23
N GLY A 331 -11.15 25.88 -28.27
CA GLY A 331 -12.37 25.09 -28.09
C GLY A 331 -12.14 23.68 -27.53
N VAL A 332 -10.94 23.43 -26.97
CA VAL A 332 -10.51 22.11 -26.46
C VAL A 332 -10.99 21.87 -25.03
N CYS A 333 -11.06 22.90 -24.20
CA CYS A 333 -11.50 22.78 -22.81
C CYS A 333 -12.38 23.97 -22.40
N LYS A 334 -13.03 23.86 -21.23
CA LYS A 334 -13.70 25.01 -20.59
C LYS A 334 -12.68 26.03 -20.07
N GLY A 335 -13.13 27.28 -19.91
CA GLY A 335 -12.31 28.35 -19.33
C GLY A 335 -12.22 28.24 -17.81
N LYS A 336 -11.18 28.84 -17.22
CA LYS A 336 -10.83 28.70 -15.79
C LYS A 336 -12.00 28.87 -14.83
N GLY A 337 -12.83 29.90 -15.01
CA GLY A 337 -13.96 30.17 -14.10
C GLY A 337 -15.06 29.11 -14.21
N ALA A 338 -15.31 28.60 -15.41
CA ALA A 338 -16.28 27.53 -15.62
C ALA A 338 -15.76 26.19 -15.08
N THR A 339 -14.45 25.92 -15.21
CA THR A 339 -13.79 24.73 -14.65
C THR A 339 -13.80 24.76 -13.13
N ALA A 340 -13.46 25.88 -12.49
CA ALA A 340 -13.49 26.02 -11.04
C ALA A 340 -14.91 25.87 -10.45
N ARG A 341 -15.94 26.42 -11.12
CA ARG A 341 -17.34 26.22 -10.75
C ARG A 341 -17.77 24.76 -10.92
N GLN A 342 -17.40 24.13 -12.03
CA GLN A 342 -17.71 22.72 -12.28
C GLN A 342 -17.04 21.81 -11.26
N GLN A 343 -15.77 22.06 -10.92
CA GLN A 343 -15.09 21.36 -9.83
C GLN A 343 -15.82 21.55 -8.50
N SER A 344 -16.20 22.79 -8.17
CA SER A 344 -16.91 23.09 -6.91
C SER A 344 -18.26 22.36 -6.83
N ASN A 345 -19.00 22.27 -7.93
CA ASN A 345 -20.28 21.54 -7.98
C ASN A 345 -20.12 20.01 -7.94
N LEU A 346 -18.94 19.49 -8.29
CA LEU A 346 -18.62 18.06 -8.31
C LEU A 346 -17.82 17.61 -7.07
N THR A 347 -17.39 18.57 -6.25
CA THR A 347 -16.74 18.31 -4.98
C THR A 347 -17.83 18.23 -3.93
N ILE A 348 -18.21 17.02 -3.52
CA ILE A 348 -18.74 16.85 -2.17
C ILE A 348 -17.54 17.13 -1.27
N ASN A 349 -17.57 18.20 -0.47
CA ASN A 349 -16.47 18.45 0.47
C ASN A 349 -16.36 17.22 1.38
N PRO A 350 -15.27 16.45 1.32
CA PRO A 350 -15.11 15.24 2.11
C PRO A 350 -15.36 15.52 3.60
N ALA A 351 -14.85 16.65 4.12
CA ALA A 351 -15.12 17.07 5.49
C ALA A 351 -16.59 17.40 5.76
N GLN A 352 -17.36 17.90 4.78
CA GLN A 352 -18.81 18.08 4.95
C GLN A 352 -19.54 16.74 5.01
N LYS A 353 -19.13 15.77 4.18
CA LYS A 353 -19.73 14.43 4.19
C LYS A 353 -19.47 13.71 5.50
N GLN A 354 -18.25 13.78 6.02
CA GLN A 354 -17.96 13.23 7.34
C GLN A 354 -18.75 14.00 8.43
N LYS A 355 -18.86 15.34 8.35
CA LYS A 355 -19.68 16.11 9.30
C LYS A 355 -21.16 15.74 9.25
N GLN A 356 -21.68 15.31 8.09
CA GLN A 356 -23.04 14.77 7.99
C GLN A 356 -23.17 13.46 8.79
N TRP A 357 -22.19 12.56 8.73
CA TRP A 357 -22.19 11.34 9.56
C TRP A 357 -22.10 11.67 11.04
N GLN A 358 -21.25 12.62 11.42
CA GLN A 358 -21.15 13.12 12.80
C GLN A 358 -22.49 13.68 13.30
N GLN A 359 -23.12 14.55 12.52
CA GLN A 359 -24.40 15.18 12.87
C GLN A 359 -25.54 14.16 12.95
N ALA A 360 -25.59 13.20 12.01
CA ALA A 360 -26.58 12.12 12.03
C ALA A 360 -26.44 11.27 13.29
N LEU A 361 -25.20 10.93 13.66
CA LEU A 361 -24.90 10.16 14.87
C LEU A 361 -25.23 10.95 16.15
N SER A 362 -24.81 12.21 16.26
CA SER A 362 -25.16 13.08 17.40
C SER A 362 -26.68 13.18 17.59
N LYS A 363 -27.43 13.40 16.50
CA LYS A 363 -28.90 13.46 16.55
C LYS A 363 -29.53 12.15 17.01
N GLN A 364 -28.98 11.01 16.57
CA GLN A 364 -29.43 9.69 17.03
C GLN A 364 -29.18 9.52 18.53
N LEU A 365 -28.00 9.90 19.02
CA LEU A 365 -27.64 9.83 20.44
C LEU A 365 -28.54 10.71 21.30
N GLU A 366 -28.82 11.94 20.86
CA GLU A 366 -29.78 12.84 21.52
C GLU A 366 -31.17 12.20 21.61
N SER A 367 -31.67 11.62 20.50
CA SER A 367 -32.98 10.99 20.48
C SER A 367 -33.09 9.77 21.41
N SER A 368 -32.02 8.97 21.51
CA SER A 368 -31.95 7.84 22.44
C SER A 368 -31.91 8.31 23.89
N ALA A 369 -31.16 9.37 24.20
CA ALA A 369 -31.11 9.94 25.55
C ALA A 369 -32.46 10.52 26.01
N THR A 370 -33.17 11.23 25.12
CA THR A 370 -34.51 11.76 25.42
C THR A 370 -35.55 10.67 25.62
N ALA A 371 -35.48 9.57 24.87
CA ALA A 371 -36.43 8.46 24.99
C ALA A 371 -36.30 7.71 26.33
N VAL A 372 -35.09 7.63 26.89
CA VAL A 372 -34.85 7.06 28.23
C VAL A 372 -35.40 7.99 29.32
N GLY A 373 -35.16 9.31 29.20
CA GLY A 373 -35.68 10.30 30.16
C GLY A 373 -37.21 10.43 30.18
N ASP A 374 -37.88 10.27 29.02
CA ASP A 374 -39.35 10.25 28.92
C ASP A 374 -39.98 8.96 29.49
N SER A 375 -39.22 7.86 29.52
CA SER A 375 -39.63 6.60 30.15
C SER A 375 -39.57 6.71 31.67
N GLU A 376 -38.50 7.27 32.22
CA GLU A 376 -38.32 7.48 33.67
C GLU A 376 -39.30 8.54 34.22
N THR A 377 -39.60 9.59 33.46
CA THR A 377 -40.62 10.59 33.86
C THR A 377 -42.06 10.07 33.75
N ARG A 378 -42.35 9.09 32.87
CA ARG A 378 -43.64 8.39 32.84
C ARG A 378 -43.85 7.46 34.05
N GLU A 379 -42.80 6.81 34.53
CA GLU A 379 -42.87 6.02 35.77
C GLU A 379 -42.97 6.91 37.03
N ALA A 380 -42.31 8.08 37.02
CA ALA A 380 -42.44 9.09 38.09
C ALA A 380 -43.78 9.86 38.09
N SER A 381 -44.49 9.90 36.95
CA SER A 381 -45.81 10.55 36.85
C SER A 381 -46.96 9.63 37.28
N LEU A 382 -46.76 8.30 37.24
CA LEU A 382 -47.74 7.32 37.73
C LEU A 382 -47.69 7.12 39.26
N SER A 383 -46.68 7.68 39.93
CA SER A 383 -46.49 7.59 41.38
C SER A 383 -46.92 8.85 42.14
N ASN A 384 -47.36 9.92 41.45
CA ASN A 384 -47.71 11.21 42.06
C ASN A 384 -49.19 11.62 41.94
N GLU A 385 -50.10 10.71 41.55
CA GLU A 385 -51.56 10.97 41.56
C GLU A 385 -52.32 10.35 42.76
N VAL A 386 -51.62 9.90 43.80
CA VAL A 386 -52.28 9.42 45.03
C VAL A 386 -51.65 10.06 46.26
N GLU A 387 -51.83 11.38 46.44
CA GLU A 387 -51.84 12.01 47.77
C GLU A 387 -52.23 13.50 47.69
N ALA A 388 -53.53 13.78 47.79
CA ALA A 388 -54.06 15.04 48.35
C ALA A 388 -55.58 14.91 48.58
N GLY A 389 -55.99 14.56 49.80
CA GLY A 389 -57.40 14.44 50.18
C GLY A 389 -57.61 14.24 51.68
N VAL A 390 -57.54 15.34 52.41
CA VAL A 390 -57.64 15.52 53.87
C VAL A 390 -58.99 15.05 54.48
N LEU A 391 -58.89 14.40 55.66
CA LEU A 391 -59.76 14.37 56.87
C LEU A 391 -61.26 14.76 56.75
N ASN A 392 -62.20 13.91 57.20
CA ASN A 392 -62.73 13.89 58.59
C ASN A 392 -63.96 12.95 58.77
N GLU A 393 -63.95 12.22 59.89
CA GLU A 393 -64.97 11.50 60.69
C GLU A 393 -66.47 11.39 60.26
N THR A 394 -67.07 10.19 60.34
CA THR A 394 -67.86 9.70 61.53
C THR A 394 -68.64 8.38 61.28
N HIS A 395 -68.70 7.57 62.35
CA HIS A 395 -69.63 6.48 62.73
C HIS A 395 -69.45 4.99 62.27
N SER A 396 -68.85 4.19 63.19
CA SER A 396 -69.37 2.99 63.93
C SER A 396 -69.90 1.72 63.18
N PRO A 397 -69.88 0.50 63.79
CA PRO A 397 -68.92 -0.11 64.74
C PRO A 397 -68.61 -1.63 64.51
N CYS A 398 -67.78 -2.18 65.42
CA CYS A 398 -67.62 -3.59 65.89
C CYS A 398 -66.61 -4.48 65.15
N THR A 399 -65.71 -5.29 65.75
CA THR A 399 -65.20 -5.54 67.13
C THR A 399 -64.14 -6.68 67.04
N GLY A 400 -63.06 -6.62 67.84
CA GLY A 400 -62.24 -7.74 68.37
C GLY A 400 -61.12 -8.29 67.47
N ASP A 401 -59.94 -8.70 67.94
CA ASP A 401 -59.31 -8.76 69.29
C ASP A 401 -57.80 -9.09 69.14
N VAL A 402 -56.96 -8.36 69.88
CA VAL A 402 -55.75 -8.72 70.69
C VAL A 402 -54.49 -9.39 70.08
N ASP A 403 -53.43 -8.56 69.97
CA ASP A 403 -52.02 -8.61 70.49
C ASP A 403 -51.23 -9.93 70.69
N ASP A 404 -49.96 -9.97 70.23
CA ASP A 404 -48.76 -9.81 71.10
C ASP A 404 -47.39 -9.91 70.36
N ASP A 405 -46.56 -8.91 70.62
CA ASP A 405 -45.11 -8.75 70.80
C ASP A 405 -43.97 -9.69 70.24
N ALA A 406 -42.94 -8.96 69.76
CA ALA A 406 -41.50 -9.00 70.12
C ALA A 406 -40.47 -10.04 69.55
N SER A 407 -39.40 -9.43 69.01
CA SER A 407 -37.95 -9.66 69.22
C SER A 407 -37.22 -10.94 68.75
N ASP A 408 -36.24 -10.70 67.87
CA ASP A 408 -34.78 -10.97 68.01
C ASP A 408 -34.21 -12.42 68.02
N MET A 409 -32.96 -12.47 67.57
CA MET A 409 -31.90 -13.49 67.79
C MET A 409 -31.67 -14.64 66.78
N SER A 410 -30.55 -14.48 66.06
CA SER A 410 -29.45 -15.42 65.79
C SER A 410 -29.62 -16.93 66.08
N VAL A 411 -29.22 -17.81 65.15
CA VAL A 411 -28.27 -18.91 65.46
C VAL A 411 -27.65 -19.54 64.20
N SER A 412 -26.40 -19.95 64.38
CA SER A 412 -25.53 -20.75 63.53
C SER A 412 -25.65 -22.26 63.75
N ALA A 413 -25.27 -23.02 62.72
CA ALA A 413 -24.60 -24.34 62.69
C ALA A 413 -25.31 -25.60 63.23
N ASP A 414 -25.25 -26.68 62.44
CA ASP A 414 -24.75 -28.03 62.80
C ASP A 414 -24.75 -28.91 61.52
N ASP A 415 -23.60 -29.38 61.01
CA ASP A 415 -22.80 -30.59 61.35
C ASP A 415 -23.21 -31.80 60.46
N LYS A 416 -22.45 -32.07 59.39
CA LYS A 416 -21.42 -33.12 59.19
C LYS A 416 -21.91 -34.58 59.03
N SER A 417 -21.41 -35.22 57.97
CA SER A 417 -20.70 -36.53 57.95
C SER A 417 -20.54 -36.95 56.46
N ASP A 418 -19.31 -36.98 55.94
CA ASP A 418 -18.39 -38.14 55.84
C ASP A 418 -18.85 -39.18 54.79
N SER A 419 -18.03 -39.80 53.92
CA SER A 419 -16.57 -39.83 53.73
C SER A 419 -16.24 -40.64 52.45
N ASP A 420 -15.13 -40.28 51.81
CA ASP A 420 -14.09 -41.10 51.15
C ASP A 420 -14.37 -42.11 50.02
N ALA A 421 -13.70 -41.92 48.87
CA ALA A 421 -12.43 -42.62 48.52
C ALA A 421 -12.15 -42.65 46.98
N GLU A 422 -10.94 -42.25 46.58
CA GLU A 422 -10.28 -42.57 45.29
C GLU A 422 -9.85 -44.09 45.23
N PRO A 423 -9.10 -44.69 44.25
CA PRO A 423 -8.39 -44.15 43.07
C PRO A 423 -8.28 -45.03 41.77
N SER A 424 -7.84 -44.39 40.68
CA SER A 424 -6.88 -44.83 39.63
C SER A 424 -7.08 -46.03 38.65
N GLN A 425 -6.47 -45.81 37.46
CA GLN A 425 -5.92 -46.75 36.44
C GLN A 425 -6.91 -47.41 35.44
N VAL A 426 -6.63 -47.80 34.17
CA VAL A 426 -5.62 -47.69 33.08
C VAL A 426 -6.23 -48.55 31.90
N VAL A 427 -5.76 -48.39 30.64
CA VAL A 427 -5.85 -49.27 29.43
C VAL A 427 -7.13 -49.42 28.56
N GLU A 428 -6.97 -49.07 27.26
CA GLU A 428 -7.19 -49.84 26.00
C GLU A 428 -8.37 -50.86 25.93
N SER A 429 -9.18 -51.05 24.87
CA SER A 429 -9.07 -50.83 23.42
C SER A 429 -10.31 -51.43 22.67
N VAL A 430 -10.47 -51.05 21.39
CA VAL A 430 -11.15 -51.69 20.21
C VAL A 430 -12.61 -52.25 20.19
N SER A 431 -13.37 -51.68 19.24
CA SER A 431 -14.17 -52.30 18.14
C SER A 431 -15.59 -52.91 18.30
N ALA A 432 -16.42 -52.50 17.31
CA ALA A 432 -17.47 -53.24 16.56
C ALA A 432 -18.75 -53.67 17.31
N ALA A 433 -19.91 -53.04 17.05
CA ALA A 433 -20.83 -53.23 15.92
C ALA A 433 -21.98 -54.21 16.25
N ALA A 434 -23.24 -53.75 16.16
CA ALA A 434 -24.36 -54.55 15.67
C ALA A 434 -25.64 -53.69 15.52
N ASN A 435 -26.24 -53.81 14.34
CA ASN A 435 -27.52 -53.32 13.88
C ASN A 435 -28.71 -53.90 14.65
N VAL A 436 -29.84 -53.18 14.65
CA VAL A 436 -31.21 -53.68 14.34
C VAL A 436 -32.01 -52.47 13.80
N ASP A 437 -32.22 -52.31 12.49
CA ASP A 437 -33.31 -52.86 11.64
C ASP A 437 -34.70 -52.27 11.94
N LEU A 438 -35.25 -51.38 11.07
CA LEU A 438 -36.21 -51.65 9.97
C LEU A 438 -37.60 -51.02 10.34
N PRO A 439 -38.57 -50.75 9.42
CA PRO A 439 -38.43 -50.26 8.04
C PRO A 439 -39.61 -49.41 7.46
N SER A 440 -39.35 -48.77 6.31
CA SER A 440 -40.10 -48.81 5.01
C SER A 440 -41.64 -48.64 4.96
N THR A 441 -42.31 -48.04 3.96
CA THR A 441 -42.05 -47.94 2.50
C THR A 441 -43.21 -47.18 1.85
N SER A 442 -42.98 -46.37 0.80
CA SER A 442 -43.38 -46.58 -0.62
C SER A 442 -44.13 -45.31 -1.08
N SER A 443 -44.16 -44.86 -2.33
CA SER A 443 -43.69 -45.28 -3.66
C SER A 443 -43.66 -43.99 -4.52
N SER A 444 -42.66 -43.74 -5.39
CA SER A 444 -42.71 -43.89 -6.88
C SER A 444 -43.85 -43.11 -7.57
N LYS A 445 -43.74 -42.36 -8.68
CA LYS A 445 -42.77 -42.12 -9.77
C LYS A 445 -43.39 -41.03 -10.70
N HIS A 446 -42.56 -40.29 -11.45
CA HIS A 446 -42.77 -39.67 -12.81
C HIS A 446 -44.06 -38.82 -13.08
N ASP A 447 -44.13 -37.76 -13.90
CA ASP A 447 -43.31 -37.20 -14.96
C ASP A 447 -43.76 -35.74 -15.28
N SER A 448 -43.00 -35.11 -16.17
CA SER A 448 -42.90 -33.72 -16.66
C SER A 448 -44.12 -32.97 -17.27
N PHE A 449 -44.15 -31.64 -17.00
CA PHE A 449 -44.14 -30.47 -17.91
C PHE A 449 -45.31 -30.12 -18.89
N MET A 450 -45.79 -28.87 -18.72
CA MET A 450 -46.17 -27.81 -19.69
C MET A 450 -47.61 -27.23 -19.75
N GLU A 451 -47.63 -25.90 -19.94
CA GLU A 451 -48.65 -24.84 -19.94
C GLU A 451 -49.94 -25.06 -20.78
N HIS A 452 -51.09 -24.51 -20.34
CA HIS A 452 -51.71 -23.29 -20.92
C HIS A 452 -53.16 -22.98 -20.43
N THR A 453 -53.40 -21.68 -20.19
CA THR A 453 -54.62 -20.86 -20.47
C THR A 453 -55.99 -21.09 -19.79
N SER A 454 -56.38 -20.03 -19.04
CA SER A 454 -57.63 -19.23 -19.18
C SER A 454 -58.97 -19.64 -18.56
N GLN A 455 -59.53 -18.68 -17.77
CA GLN A 455 -60.96 -18.29 -17.63
C GLN A 455 -61.89 -19.29 -16.88
N GLU A 456 -62.77 -18.93 -15.92
CA GLU A 456 -63.60 -17.73 -15.71
C GLU A 456 -64.22 -17.70 -14.28
N LYS A 457 -64.36 -16.48 -13.69
CA LYS A 457 -65.50 -15.84 -12.93
C LYS A 457 -66.36 -16.67 -11.94
N LYS A 458 -66.97 -16.15 -10.88
CA LYS A 458 -67.10 -14.86 -10.13
C LYS A 458 -67.96 -15.25 -8.90
N ASP A 459 -67.82 -14.60 -7.75
CA ASP A 459 -68.94 -13.84 -7.19
C ASP A 459 -68.52 -12.78 -6.17
N GLN A 460 -69.32 -11.72 -6.16
CA GLN A 460 -68.97 -10.33 -5.87
C GLN A 460 -69.30 -9.92 -4.43
N ALA A 461 -68.36 -9.22 -3.77
CA ALA A 461 -68.62 -8.33 -2.64
C ALA A 461 -68.92 -6.89 -3.14
N PRO A 462 -69.78 -6.12 -2.45
CA PRO A 462 -70.19 -4.79 -2.88
C PRO A 462 -69.17 -3.70 -2.57
N LYS A 463 -69.16 -2.70 -3.44
CA LYS A 463 -68.19 -1.59 -3.57
C LYS A 463 -68.45 -0.46 -2.57
N LEU A 464 -67.39 0.08 -1.98
CA LEU A 464 -67.28 1.48 -1.56
C LEU A 464 -65.99 2.10 -2.14
N LYS A 465 -66.07 3.40 -2.44
CA LYS A 465 -65.37 4.12 -3.52
C LYS A 465 -63.87 4.32 -3.30
N HIS A 466 -63.12 4.23 -4.41
CA HIS A 466 -61.69 4.52 -4.57
C HIS A 466 -61.26 5.91 -4.07
N MET A 467 -60.28 5.95 -3.18
CA MET A 467 -59.19 6.93 -3.18
C MET A 467 -57.90 6.21 -3.63
N PRO A 468 -57.04 6.82 -4.46
CA PRO A 468 -55.84 6.15 -4.97
C PRO A 468 -54.79 5.99 -3.86
N PRO A 469 -54.06 4.86 -3.81
CA PRO A 469 -53.06 4.62 -2.79
C PRO A 469 -51.81 5.47 -3.06
N TRP A 470 -51.60 6.48 -2.23
CA TRP A 470 -50.27 7.01 -1.97
C TRP A 470 -49.49 5.92 -1.22
N HIS A 471 -48.77 5.03 -1.91
CA HIS A 471 -47.66 4.34 -1.27
C HIS A 471 -46.50 5.33 -1.17
N ILE A 472 -46.52 6.16 -0.13
CA ILE A 472 -45.28 6.72 0.40
C ILE A 472 -44.54 5.51 0.99
N SER A 473 -43.56 4.98 0.25
CA SER A 473 -42.51 4.18 0.87
C SER A 473 -41.77 5.08 1.84
N LEU A 474 -42.23 5.14 3.09
CA LEU A 474 -41.41 5.58 4.20
C LEU A 474 -40.29 4.54 4.30
N LYS A 475 -39.18 4.79 3.60
CA LYS A 475 -37.91 4.17 3.95
C LYS A 475 -37.65 4.60 5.38
N LEU A 476 -37.89 3.71 6.35
CA LEU A 476 -37.29 3.85 7.67
C LEU A 476 -35.79 4.00 7.43
N GLU A 477 -35.25 5.18 7.75
CA GLU A 477 -33.82 5.43 7.65
C GLU A 477 -33.13 4.45 8.60
N GLU A 478 -32.22 3.62 8.08
CA GLU A 478 -31.41 2.76 8.92
C GLU A 478 -30.61 3.61 9.92
N PRO A 479 -30.47 3.19 11.19
CA PRO A 479 -29.70 3.93 12.18
C PRO A 479 -28.24 4.13 11.72
N GLU A 480 -27.66 5.28 12.06
CA GLU A 480 -26.27 5.61 11.75
C GLU A 480 -25.34 4.67 12.50
N ARG A 481 -24.46 3.99 11.76
CA ARG A 481 -23.62 2.91 12.27
C ARG A 481 -22.31 3.42 12.89
N GLY A 482 -22.08 4.72 12.82
CA GLY A 482 -20.84 5.37 13.24
C GLY A 482 -19.74 5.31 12.18
N TYR A 483 -18.57 5.79 12.57
CA TYR A 483 -17.38 5.82 11.74
C TYR A 483 -16.14 5.78 12.62
N ILE A 484 -15.02 5.44 11.99
CA ILE A 484 -13.69 5.45 12.59
C ILE A 484 -12.81 6.49 11.90
N LEU A 485 -11.80 6.96 12.63
CA LEU A 485 -10.79 7.86 12.11
C LEU A 485 -9.49 7.09 11.90
N VAL A 486 -8.71 7.52 10.92
CA VAL A 486 -7.37 6.97 10.66
C VAL A 486 -6.41 8.13 10.46
N CYS A 487 -5.29 8.07 11.17
CA CYS A 487 -4.23 9.06 11.10
C CYS A 487 -2.88 8.36 10.99
N ASP A 488 -2.12 8.76 9.98
CA ASP A 488 -0.83 8.15 9.68
C ASP A 488 0.12 9.16 9.00
N ASN A 489 1.42 8.93 9.10
CA ASN A 489 2.47 9.85 8.67
C ASN A 489 2.61 9.92 7.12
N VAL A 490 3.02 11.06 6.57
CA VAL A 490 3.37 11.17 5.15
C VAL A 490 4.72 11.86 5.05
N LEU A 491 5.69 11.16 4.48
CA LEU A 491 7.03 11.68 4.21
C LEU A 491 7.07 12.30 2.81
N MET A 492 7.47 13.57 2.73
CA MET A 492 7.59 14.30 1.47
C MET A 492 9.03 14.73 1.17
N GLN A 493 9.55 14.38 -0.02
CA GLN A 493 10.80 14.95 -0.56
C GLN A 493 10.49 16.01 -1.60
N SER A 494 10.94 17.26 -1.37
CA SER A 494 10.88 18.33 -2.39
C SER A 494 11.86 18.03 -3.53
N PRO A 495 11.43 17.90 -4.80
CA PRO A 495 12.32 17.36 -5.82
C PRO A 495 13.50 18.27 -6.19
N LYS A 496 13.44 19.61 -6.03
CA LYS A 496 14.43 20.50 -6.67
C LYS A 496 14.77 21.86 -6.03
N LEU A 497 14.16 22.32 -4.92
CA LEU A 497 14.45 23.68 -4.40
C LEU A 497 15.07 23.79 -3.00
N THR A 498 14.80 22.88 -2.07
CA THR A 498 15.33 23.01 -0.69
C THR A 498 15.91 21.73 -0.09
N ASN A 499 15.74 20.55 -0.71
CA ASN A 499 16.10 19.25 -0.09
C ASN A 499 15.51 19.06 1.33
N GLU A 500 14.49 19.83 1.71
CA GLU A 500 13.83 19.68 3.00
C GLU A 500 12.83 18.53 2.91
N LEU A 501 13.03 17.54 3.78
CA LEU A 501 12.06 16.50 4.07
C LEU A 501 10.95 17.12 4.92
N LYS A 502 9.71 17.10 4.42
CA LYS A 502 8.56 17.55 5.22
C LYS A 502 7.77 16.33 5.68
N LEU A 503 7.61 16.21 6.99
CA LEU A 503 6.79 15.21 7.65
C LEU A 503 5.44 15.82 8.00
N GLN A 504 4.37 15.15 7.59
CA GLN A 504 2.99 15.60 7.78
C GLN A 504 2.10 14.44 8.21
N ALA A 505 0.87 14.69 8.66
CA ALA A 505 -0.10 13.65 8.96
C ALA A 505 -1.22 13.61 7.93
N SER A 506 -1.47 12.44 7.33
CA SER A 506 -2.63 12.19 6.47
C SER A 506 -3.77 11.61 7.29
N ILE A 507 -4.96 12.18 7.08
CA ILE A 507 -6.15 11.83 7.84
C ILE A 507 -7.29 11.43 6.90
N PHE A 508 -8.01 10.37 7.27
CA PHE A 508 -9.27 9.99 6.63
C PHE A 508 -10.23 9.35 7.63
N ALA A 509 -11.51 9.32 7.26
CA ALA A 509 -12.57 8.63 7.98
C ALA A 509 -13.12 7.46 7.16
N VAL A 510 -13.55 6.41 7.84
CA VAL A 510 -14.22 5.27 7.21
C VAL A 510 -15.54 5.03 7.93
N ARG A 511 -16.64 4.96 7.18
CA ARG A 511 -17.95 4.64 7.75
C ARG A 511 -17.99 3.18 8.17
N ASN A 512 -18.55 2.92 9.34
CA ASN A 512 -18.66 1.56 9.88
C ASN A 512 -19.53 0.70 8.97
N ARG A 513 -19.01 -0.49 8.61
CA ARG A 513 -19.79 -1.48 7.85
C ARG A 513 -20.62 -2.34 8.77
N VAL A 514 -20.08 -2.63 9.94
CA VAL A 514 -20.73 -3.39 11.02
C VAL A 514 -21.14 -2.40 12.11
N GLY A 515 -22.43 -2.33 12.41
CA GLY A 515 -22.95 -1.51 13.51
C GLY A 515 -23.03 -2.31 14.80
N PHE A 516 -22.98 -1.62 15.93
CA PHE A 516 -23.15 -2.22 17.26
C PHE A 516 -24.64 -2.22 17.65
N ASP A 517 -25.13 -3.35 18.15
CA ASP A 517 -26.46 -3.48 18.73
C ASP A 517 -26.40 -3.14 20.23
N GLN A 518 -27.27 -2.26 20.72
CA GLN A 518 -27.21 -1.66 22.05
C GLN A 518 -27.63 -2.58 23.21
N GLN A 519 -27.78 -3.90 22.98
CA GLN A 519 -28.29 -4.85 23.97
C GLN A 519 -27.28 -5.42 24.98
N MET A 520 -26.07 -4.85 25.12
CA MET A 520 -25.01 -5.41 25.98
C MET A 520 -24.57 -4.47 27.10
N ASP A 521 -24.37 -5.08 28.28
CA ASP A 521 -24.05 -4.50 29.59
C ASP A 521 -22.88 -3.48 29.53
N TYR A 522 -23.03 -2.38 30.30
CA TYR A 522 -22.20 -1.17 30.24
C TYR A 522 -21.02 -1.18 31.22
N THR A 523 -20.77 -2.29 31.91
CA THR A 523 -19.74 -2.36 32.95
C THR A 523 -18.33 -2.43 32.35
N MET A 524 -17.63 -1.29 32.38
CA MET A 524 -16.19 -1.24 32.13
C MET A 524 -15.43 -1.87 33.30
N LYS A 525 -14.33 -2.54 32.99
CA LYS A 525 -13.42 -3.16 33.96
C LYS A 525 -12.18 -2.29 34.17
N HIS A 526 -11.56 -2.41 35.34
CA HIS A 526 -10.17 -2.00 35.50
C HIS A 526 -9.28 -2.92 34.67
N ALA A 527 -8.20 -2.39 34.12
CA ALA A 527 -7.25 -3.17 33.33
C ALA A 527 -6.56 -4.24 34.20
N GLU A 528 -6.37 -3.98 35.50
CA GLU A 528 -5.84 -4.94 36.47
C GLU A 528 -6.77 -6.14 36.70
N ASP A 529 -8.09 -5.94 36.59
CA ASP A 529 -9.10 -7.01 36.73
C ASP A 529 -9.21 -7.90 35.49
N ILE A 530 -8.55 -7.53 34.38
CA ILE A 530 -8.54 -8.32 33.15
C ILE A 530 -7.50 -9.44 33.30
N PRO A 531 -7.88 -10.72 33.16
CA PRO A 531 -6.95 -11.84 33.27
C PRO A 531 -5.84 -11.79 32.22
N LEU A 532 -4.61 -12.19 32.57
CA LEU A 532 -3.50 -12.26 31.61
C LEU A 532 -3.77 -13.18 30.41
N SER A 533 -4.68 -14.14 30.55
CA SER A 533 -5.16 -15.00 29.46
C SER A 533 -5.90 -14.24 28.34
N CYS A 534 -6.29 -12.98 28.56
CA CYS A 534 -6.79 -12.08 27.52
C CYS A 534 -5.68 -11.44 26.67
N PHE A 535 -4.45 -11.36 27.20
CA PHE A 535 -3.29 -10.76 26.51
C PHE A 535 -2.39 -11.82 25.85
N LEU A 536 -2.37 -13.03 26.42
CA LEU A 536 -1.55 -14.16 25.99
C LEU A 536 -2.36 -15.22 25.23
N PRO A 537 -1.73 -16.05 24.39
CA PRO A 537 -2.43 -17.05 23.60
C PRO A 537 -3.09 -18.13 24.46
N THR A 538 -4.35 -18.41 24.15
CA THR A 538 -5.10 -19.52 24.72
C THR A 538 -5.03 -20.77 23.83
N PHE A 539 -5.46 -21.92 24.34
CA PHE A 539 -5.62 -23.12 23.52
C PHE A 539 -6.56 -22.90 22.31
N SER A 540 -7.60 -22.07 22.48
CA SER A 540 -8.53 -21.71 21.41
C SER A 540 -7.82 -20.95 20.28
N ASP A 541 -6.90 -20.04 20.61
CA ASP A 541 -6.13 -19.28 19.62
C ASP A 541 -5.28 -20.20 18.74
N TRP A 542 -4.55 -21.12 19.36
CA TRP A 542 -3.76 -22.12 18.63
C TRP A 542 -4.62 -23.04 17.77
N ARG A 543 -5.77 -23.48 18.29
CA ARG A 543 -6.74 -24.30 17.54
C ARG A 543 -7.26 -23.55 16.31
N ASN A 544 -7.63 -22.27 16.46
CA ASN A 544 -8.14 -21.45 15.36
C ASN A 544 -7.08 -21.20 14.30
N LEU A 545 -5.83 -20.91 14.71
CA LEU A 545 -4.69 -20.81 13.80
C LEU A 545 -4.52 -22.11 12.99
N LYS A 546 -4.54 -23.26 13.68
CA LYS A 546 -4.39 -24.58 13.06
C LYS A 546 -5.48 -24.85 12.02
N GLN A 547 -6.74 -24.59 12.36
CA GLN A 547 -7.87 -24.74 11.45
C GLN A 547 -7.75 -23.85 10.21
N ARG A 548 -7.30 -22.60 10.37
CA ARG A 548 -7.10 -21.69 9.24
C ARG A 548 -5.95 -22.14 8.35
N MET A 549 -4.84 -22.63 8.92
CA MET A 549 -3.76 -23.25 8.15
C MET A 549 -4.24 -24.47 7.34
N CYS A 550 -5.11 -25.31 7.91
CA CYS A 550 -5.70 -26.44 7.18
C CYS A 550 -6.46 -25.97 5.93
N ARG A 551 -7.26 -24.91 6.03
CA ARG A 551 -7.99 -24.33 4.89
C ARG A 551 -7.04 -23.80 3.81
N ILE A 552 -5.97 -23.13 4.22
CA ILE A 552 -4.95 -22.62 3.30
C ILE A 552 -4.26 -23.77 2.57
N LEU A 553 -3.87 -24.83 3.28
CA LEU A 553 -3.32 -26.03 2.65
C LEU A 553 -4.32 -26.69 1.70
N GLU A 554 -5.60 -26.77 2.06
CA GLU A 554 -6.64 -27.30 1.16
C GLU A 554 -6.64 -26.57 -0.19
N HIS A 555 -6.60 -25.24 -0.17
CA HIS A 555 -6.52 -24.43 -1.38
C HIS A 555 -5.22 -24.65 -2.15
N ILE A 556 -4.06 -24.63 -1.47
CA ILE A 556 -2.75 -24.85 -2.11
C ILE A 556 -2.70 -26.22 -2.80
N LEU A 557 -3.14 -27.28 -2.12
CA LEU A 557 -3.15 -28.63 -2.67
C LEU A 557 -4.08 -28.73 -3.89
N LYS A 558 -5.26 -28.14 -3.83
CA LYS A 558 -6.21 -28.14 -4.97
C LYS A 558 -5.72 -27.33 -6.17
N ASP A 559 -5.01 -26.24 -5.93
CA ASP A 559 -4.43 -25.41 -6.98
C ASP A 559 -3.37 -26.19 -7.79
N HIS A 560 -2.57 -27.03 -7.12
CA HIS A 560 -1.37 -27.64 -7.71
C HIS A 560 -1.46 -29.15 -7.96
N LEU A 561 -2.33 -29.90 -7.28
CA LEU A 561 -2.49 -31.35 -7.45
C LEU A 561 -3.73 -31.65 -8.31
N PRO A 562 -3.57 -32.11 -9.57
CA PRO A 562 -4.69 -32.30 -10.49
C PRO A 562 -5.77 -33.25 -9.99
N PHE A 563 -5.39 -34.29 -9.24
CA PHE A 563 -6.33 -35.30 -8.73
C PHE A 563 -7.28 -34.76 -7.65
N LEU A 564 -7.02 -33.57 -7.09
CA LEU A 564 -7.88 -32.92 -6.09
C LEU A 564 -8.85 -31.89 -6.68
N LYS A 565 -8.74 -31.54 -7.98
CA LYS A 565 -9.57 -30.49 -8.61
C LYS A 565 -11.08 -30.79 -8.58
N GLY A 566 -11.46 -32.07 -8.56
CA GLY A 566 -12.85 -32.52 -8.49
C GLY A 566 -13.42 -32.64 -7.07
N VAL A 567 -12.58 -32.52 -6.03
CA VAL A 567 -13.01 -32.68 -4.64
C VAL A 567 -13.70 -31.40 -4.17
N GLU A 568 -14.94 -31.51 -3.70
CA GLU A 568 -15.69 -30.37 -3.17
C GLU A 568 -14.90 -29.64 -2.08
N SER A 569 -14.92 -28.31 -2.13
CA SER A 569 -14.26 -27.49 -1.11
C SER A 569 -15.03 -27.43 0.19
N SER A 570 -14.26 -27.35 1.28
CA SER A 570 -14.80 -26.88 2.55
C SER A 570 -15.52 -25.54 2.31
N ALA A 571 -16.68 -25.36 2.94
CA ALA A 571 -17.42 -24.12 2.80
C ALA A 571 -16.51 -22.93 3.22
N PRO A 572 -16.61 -21.77 2.55
CA PRO A 572 -15.95 -20.55 3.00
C PRO A 572 -16.27 -20.29 4.47
N GLN A 573 -15.30 -19.81 5.26
CA GLN A 573 -15.52 -19.49 6.66
C GLN A 573 -16.35 -18.21 6.69
N ARG A 574 -17.66 -18.38 6.85
CA ARG A 574 -18.58 -17.27 6.98
C ARG A 574 -18.79 -17.02 8.46
N HIS A 575 -18.43 -15.83 8.91
CA HIS A 575 -18.82 -15.32 10.21
C HIS A 575 -20.05 -14.41 10.04
N GLN A 576 -20.67 -14.02 11.16
CA GLN A 576 -21.90 -13.24 11.19
C GLN A 576 -21.87 -11.89 10.43
N HIS A 577 -20.69 -11.40 10.06
CA HIS A 577 -20.51 -10.12 9.38
C HIS A 577 -19.89 -10.22 7.99
N SER A 578 -19.67 -11.44 7.45
CA SER A 578 -19.02 -11.61 6.14
C SER A 578 -19.76 -10.88 5.02
N ASP A 579 -21.10 -10.86 5.05
CA ASP A 579 -21.90 -10.12 4.06
C ASP A 579 -21.67 -8.61 4.13
N ALA A 580 -21.61 -8.03 5.34
CA ALA A 580 -21.36 -6.61 5.53
C ALA A 580 -19.92 -6.24 5.12
N LEU A 581 -18.93 -7.06 5.47
CA LEU A 581 -17.52 -6.80 5.19
C LEU A 581 -17.12 -7.08 3.73
N SER A 582 -17.92 -7.84 2.98
CA SER A 582 -17.75 -8.00 1.53
C SER A 582 -18.10 -6.73 0.73
N LYS A 583 -18.90 -5.82 1.31
CA LYS A 583 -19.34 -4.59 0.64
C LYS A 583 -18.23 -3.55 0.58
N LYS A 584 -18.24 -2.75 -0.48
CA LYS A 584 -17.26 -1.67 -0.67
C LYS A 584 -17.36 -0.67 0.48
N SER A 585 -16.21 -0.28 1.02
CA SER A 585 -16.13 0.69 2.11
C SER A 585 -16.36 2.11 1.63
N GLU A 586 -17.02 2.89 2.49
CA GLU A 586 -17.22 4.32 2.28
C GLU A 586 -16.11 5.08 3.02
N ILE A 587 -15.13 5.58 2.26
CA ILE A 587 -13.92 6.24 2.77
C ILE A 587 -13.93 7.70 2.37
N VAL A 588 -13.52 8.59 3.27
CA VAL A 588 -13.52 10.03 3.08
C VAL A 588 -12.17 10.61 3.53
N SER A 589 -11.39 11.13 2.59
CA SER A 589 -10.11 11.81 2.90
C SER A 589 -10.39 13.15 3.58
N LEU A 590 -9.92 13.31 4.82
CA LEU A 590 -10.11 14.53 5.62
C LEU A 590 -9.00 15.56 5.40
N GLY A 591 -7.90 15.15 4.75
CA GLY A 591 -6.84 16.04 4.29
C GLY A 591 -5.48 15.66 4.85
N VAL A 592 -4.54 16.59 4.75
CA VAL A 592 -3.20 16.48 5.33
C VAL A 592 -3.02 17.65 6.30
N VAL A 593 -2.62 17.33 7.53
CA VAL A 593 -2.26 18.30 8.57
C VAL A 593 -0.77 18.57 8.47
N ASP A 594 -0.41 19.84 8.36
CA ASP A 594 0.96 20.31 8.15
C ASP A 594 1.77 20.38 9.45
N GLU A 595 1.77 19.28 10.20
CA GLU A 595 2.43 19.16 11.50
C GLU A 595 3.26 17.88 11.55
N ASN A 596 4.32 17.88 12.36
CA ASN A 596 5.21 16.74 12.47
C ASN A 596 4.62 15.66 13.39
N PRO A 597 4.18 14.49 12.87
CA PRO A 597 3.57 13.42 13.67
C PRO A 597 4.54 12.70 14.62
N PHE A 598 5.85 12.93 14.49
CA PHE A 598 6.85 12.34 15.40
C PHE A 598 7.17 13.21 16.62
N SER A 599 6.68 14.45 16.64
CA SER A 599 6.87 15.34 17.78
C SER A 599 5.60 15.40 18.61
N THR A 600 5.72 15.34 19.94
CA THR A 600 4.55 15.47 20.83
C THR A 600 3.74 16.75 20.56
N PRO A 601 4.35 17.94 20.36
CA PRO A 601 3.58 19.15 20.02
C PRO A 601 2.84 19.03 18.68
N GLY A 602 3.48 18.48 17.64
CA GLY A 602 2.84 18.26 16.36
C GLY A 602 1.68 17.26 16.46
N SER A 603 1.85 16.18 17.22
CA SER A 603 0.80 15.19 17.48
C SER A 603 -0.37 15.76 18.27
N VAL A 604 -0.13 16.69 19.21
CA VAL A 604 -1.21 17.45 19.86
C VAL A 604 -2.02 18.23 18.83
N CYS A 605 -1.37 19.01 17.95
CA CYS A 605 -2.07 19.78 16.92
C CYS A 605 -2.84 18.88 15.91
N ILE A 606 -2.30 17.70 15.60
CA ILE A 606 -2.96 16.69 14.77
C ILE A 606 -4.20 16.14 15.48
N LEU A 607 -4.09 15.78 16.75
CA LEU A 607 -5.23 15.29 17.53
C LEU A 607 -6.30 16.38 17.75
N GLU A 608 -5.92 17.64 17.98
CA GLU A 608 -6.87 18.76 18.03
C GLU A 608 -7.61 18.94 16.70
N SER A 609 -6.90 18.74 15.58
CA SER A 609 -7.51 18.73 14.24
C SER A 609 -8.47 17.56 14.02
N LEU A 610 -8.20 16.41 14.64
CA LEU A 610 -9.09 15.22 14.62
C LEU A 610 -10.28 15.38 15.55
N HIS A 611 -10.10 16.03 16.70
CA HIS A 611 -11.10 16.14 17.75
C HIS A 611 -12.38 16.87 17.29
N GLN A 612 -12.28 17.76 16.29
CA GLN A 612 -13.45 18.41 15.67
C GLN A 612 -14.46 17.40 15.07
N PHE A 613 -14.01 16.17 14.83
CA PHE A 613 -14.79 15.07 14.27
C PHE A 613 -15.30 14.10 15.34
N VAL A 614 -15.11 14.37 16.63
CA VAL A 614 -15.72 13.59 17.72
C VAL A 614 -17.18 14.05 17.87
N PRO A 615 -18.18 13.16 17.79
CA PRO A 615 -19.57 13.51 18.07
C PRO A 615 -19.72 13.82 19.55
N SER A 616 -20.56 14.80 19.85
CA SER A 616 -21.02 15.08 21.20
C SER A 616 -22.55 15.14 21.23
N TYR A 617 -23.12 14.97 22.42
CA TYR A 617 -24.53 15.28 22.71
C TYR A 617 -24.60 16.10 24.00
N GLY A 618 -25.09 17.34 23.91
CA GLY A 618 -24.92 18.33 24.97
C GLY A 618 -23.48 18.87 25.07
N ASP A 619 -23.22 19.71 26.06
CA ASP A 619 -21.95 20.47 26.17
C ASP A 619 -20.76 19.64 26.69
N GLU A 620 -20.99 18.50 27.36
CA GLU A 620 -19.91 17.71 28.00
C GLU A 620 -19.88 16.21 27.64
N ASN A 621 -20.90 15.65 26.98
CA ASN A 621 -20.89 14.22 26.67
C ASN A 621 -20.29 13.93 25.30
N LEU A 622 -19.04 13.46 25.30
CA LEU A 622 -18.34 13.01 24.10
C LEU A 622 -18.70 11.56 23.77
N TYR A 623 -18.85 11.26 22.48
CA TYR A 623 -19.03 9.90 21.98
C TYR A 623 -17.69 9.35 21.48
N PRO A 624 -17.08 8.35 22.15
CA PRO A 624 -15.75 7.90 21.80
C PRO A 624 -15.65 7.32 20.37
N ILE A 625 -14.64 7.67 19.61
CA ILE A 625 -14.38 7.13 18.27
C ILE A 625 -12.99 6.50 18.25
N VAL A 626 -12.89 5.33 17.63
CA VAL A 626 -11.61 4.67 17.42
C VAL A 626 -10.81 5.45 16.37
N CYS A 627 -9.59 5.84 16.74
CA CYS A 627 -8.60 6.45 15.87
C CYS A 627 -7.47 5.44 15.62
N PHE A 628 -7.39 4.95 14.39
CA PHE A 628 -6.38 3.99 13.99
C PHE A 628 -5.11 4.67 13.47
N GLY A 629 -3.96 4.06 13.72
CA GLY A 629 -2.67 4.48 13.18
C GLY A 629 -1.66 3.34 13.15
N ASP A 630 -0.50 3.58 12.53
CA ASP A 630 0.64 2.69 12.68
C ASP A 630 1.16 2.71 14.13
N GLY A 631 2.09 1.81 14.48
CA GLY A 631 2.53 1.66 15.86
C GLY A 631 3.16 2.93 16.44
N LEU A 632 3.92 3.67 15.61
CA LEU A 632 4.56 4.91 16.03
C LEU A 632 3.56 6.06 16.15
N SER A 633 2.59 6.16 15.24
CA SER A 633 1.52 7.16 15.33
C SER A 633 0.69 6.96 16.59
N VAL A 634 0.33 5.72 16.92
CA VAL A 634 -0.45 5.42 18.14
C VAL A 634 0.32 5.79 19.41
N GLU A 635 1.61 5.46 19.48
CA GLU A 635 2.48 5.87 20.59
C GLU A 635 2.48 7.40 20.75
N LYS A 636 2.65 8.14 19.65
CA LYS A 636 2.65 9.61 19.70
C LYS A 636 1.28 10.21 19.99
N MET A 637 0.18 9.50 19.68
CA MET A 637 -1.17 9.88 20.13
C MET A 637 -1.32 9.70 21.64
N VAL A 638 -0.76 8.63 22.22
CA VAL A 638 -0.74 8.42 23.68
C VAL A 638 0.05 9.55 24.33
N ASP A 639 1.27 9.83 23.86
CA ASP A 639 2.12 10.91 24.38
C ASP A 639 1.40 12.26 24.36
N ALA A 640 0.70 12.57 23.26
CA ALA A 640 -0.05 13.80 23.10
C ALA A 640 -1.24 13.89 24.08
N LYS A 641 -1.95 12.79 24.32
CA LYS A 641 -3.04 12.75 25.33
C LYS A 641 -2.49 12.88 26.75
N CYS A 642 -1.38 12.22 27.07
CA CYS A 642 -0.69 12.40 28.36
C CYS A 642 -0.26 13.86 28.56
N ALA A 643 0.28 14.51 27.53
CA ALA A 643 0.66 15.93 27.58
C ALA A 643 -0.54 16.88 27.78
N LYS A 644 -1.75 16.43 27.44
CA LYS A 644 -3.00 17.19 27.57
C LYS A 644 -3.86 16.75 28.75
N ALA A 645 -3.40 15.82 29.58
CA ALA A 645 -4.18 15.20 30.66
C ALA A 645 -4.71 16.21 31.68
N SER A 646 -4.02 17.32 31.93
CA SER A 646 -4.44 18.37 32.87
C SER A 646 -5.37 19.43 32.24
N GLY A 647 -5.98 19.15 31.07
CA GLY A 647 -6.92 20.04 30.41
C GLY A 647 -8.21 20.26 31.21
N ALA A 648 -8.74 21.49 31.14
CA ALA A 648 -9.92 21.89 31.93
C ALA A 648 -11.20 21.16 31.49
N SER A 649 -11.39 20.98 30.18
CA SER A 649 -12.52 20.24 29.62
C SER A 649 -12.10 18.88 29.05
N ALA A 650 -13.06 17.96 28.88
CA ALA A 650 -12.85 16.69 28.18
C ALA A 650 -12.26 16.90 26.77
N SER A 651 -12.68 17.96 26.09
CA SER A 651 -12.12 18.37 24.79
C SER A 651 -10.66 18.83 24.89
N ASP A 652 -10.30 19.59 25.93
CA ASP A 652 -8.91 20.02 26.14
C ASP A 652 -8.00 18.83 26.44
N ARG A 653 -8.53 17.80 27.10
CA ARG A 653 -7.86 16.52 27.37
C ARG A 653 -7.84 15.57 26.18
N LEU A 654 -8.43 15.97 25.04
CA LEU A 654 -8.54 15.15 23.82
C LEU A 654 -9.26 13.81 24.10
N GLU A 655 -10.25 13.82 25.00
CA GLU A 655 -11.12 12.69 25.23
C GLU A 655 -11.99 12.39 24.01
N GLY A 656 -12.66 11.25 24.01
CA GLY A 656 -13.46 10.81 22.87
C GLY A 656 -12.65 10.32 21.65
N LEU A 657 -11.32 10.45 21.63
CA LEU A 657 -10.45 9.75 20.67
C LEU A 657 -9.81 8.52 21.33
N VAL A 658 -10.10 7.32 20.82
CA VAL A 658 -9.55 6.06 21.32
C VAL A 658 -8.52 5.53 20.33
N GLN A 659 -7.24 5.66 20.67
CA GLN A 659 -6.14 5.23 19.82
C GLN A 659 -6.07 3.70 19.70
N CYS A 660 -5.81 3.17 18.50
CA CYS A 660 -5.74 1.73 18.25
C CYS A 660 -4.73 1.39 17.13
N PRO A 661 -3.82 0.41 17.33
CA PRO A 661 -2.82 0.03 16.33
C PRO A 661 -3.42 -0.72 15.13
N GLN A 662 -2.82 -0.51 13.95
CA GLN A 662 -3.17 -1.18 12.70
C GLN A 662 -2.20 -2.30 12.29
N ASP A 663 -2.61 -3.04 11.27
CA ASP A 663 -2.13 -4.39 10.99
C ASP A 663 -1.04 -4.49 9.91
N PHE A 664 -0.94 -3.55 8.96
CA PHE A 664 0.02 -3.66 7.86
C PHE A 664 1.47 -3.47 8.31
N HIS A 665 1.75 -2.43 9.11
CA HIS A 665 3.12 -2.22 9.63
C HIS A 665 3.54 -3.34 10.60
N ARG A 666 2.60 -3.86 11.39
CA ARG A 666 2.83 -5.08 12.21
C ARG A 666 3.21 -6.27 11.33
N ARG A 667 2.51 -6.47 10.22
CA ARG A 667 2.82 -7.54 9.27
C ARG A 667 4.21 -7.38 8.68
N GLY A 668 4.60 -6.14 8.36
CA GLY A 668 5.96 -5.80 7.93
C GLY A 668 7.02 -6.20 8.94
N LEU A 669 6.80 -5.90 10.22
CA LEU A 669 7.69 -6.28 11.32
C LEU A 669 7.85 -7.81 11.43
N LEU A 670 6.74 -8.55 11.43
CA LEU A 670 6.78 -10.02 11.55
C LEU A 670 7.44 -10.69 10.33
N LEU A 671 7.25 -10.12 9.14
CA LEU A 671 7.98 -10.53 7.94
C LEU A 671 9.46 -10.18 8.04
N GLN A 672 9.81 -9.04 8.64
CA GLN A 672 11.21 -8.67 8.91
C GLN A 672 11.87 -9.69 9.85
N ASP A 673 11.20 -10.09 10.93
CA ASP A 673 11.67 -11.15 11.83
C ASP A 673 11.89 -12.48 11.10
N THR A 674 10.96 -12.83 10.20
CA THR A 674 11.08 -14.03 9.37
C THR A 674 12.31 -13.94 8.46
N MET A 675 12.51 -12.79 7.80
CA MET A 675 13.68 -12.56 6.96
C MET A 675 14.97 -12.59 7.79
N ASP A 676 15.02 -11.98 8.96
CA ASP A 676 16.22 -12.03 9.81
C ASP A 676 16.53 -13.44 10.32
N ARG A 677 15.50 -14.28 10.47
CA ARG A 677 15.64 -15.69 10.85
C ARG A 677 16.12 -16.59 9.69
N PHE A 678 15.63 -16.38 8.46
CA PHE A 678 15.82 -17.33 7.35
C PHE A 678 16.65 -16.79 6.16
N PHE A 679 16.85 -15.48 6.04
CA PHE A 679 17.41 -14.83 4.86
C PHE A 679 18.90 -14.49 5.04
N LYS A 680 19.77 -15.50 5.04
CA LYS A 680 21.22 -15.33 5.14
C LYS A 680 21.89 -15.44 3.77
N GLU A 681 22.65 -14.43 3.35
CA GLU A 681 23.33 -14.45 2.04
C GLU A 681 24.34 -15.60 1.92
N THR A 682 24.95 -15.99 3.04
CA THR A 682 25.87 -17.13 3.10
C THR A 682 25.21 -18.45 2.72
N SER A 683 23.88 -18.55 2.80
CA SER A 683 23.12 -19.77 2.52
C SER A 683 22.84 -20.00 1.05
N VAL A 684 23.41 -19.19 0.14
CA VAL A 684 23.25 -19.34 -1.31
C VAL A 684 23.60 -20.74 -1.85
N LYS A 685 24.49 -21.48 -1.16
CA LYS A 685 24.87 -22.86 -1.51
C LYS A 685 24.09 -23.93 -0.72
N ASP A 686 23.30 -23.52 0.27
CA ASP A 686 22.50 -24.41 1.10
C ASP A 686 21.13 -24.59 0.42
N ARG A 687 20.94 -25.71 -0.29
CA ARG A 687 19.71 -26.01 -1.04
C ARG A 687 18.49 -26.02 -0.13
N GLY A 688 17.38 -25.42 -0.57
CA GLY A 688 16.15 -25.32 0.21
C GLY A 688 16.11 -24.12 1.18
N THR A 689 17.20 -23.37 1.33
CA THR A 689 17.18 -22.15 2.15
C THR A 689 16.55 -20.97 1.41
N LEU A 690 15.98 -20.02 2.16
CA LEU A 690 15.19 -18.92 1.60
C LEU A 690 16.01 -18.05 0.63
N PHE A 691 17.28 -17.78 0.96
CA PHE A 691 18.17 -17.02 0.10
C PHE A 691 18.57 -17.80 -1.16
N GLN A 692 18.79 -19.11 -1.06
CA GLN A 692 19.09 -19.95 -2.22
C GLN A 692 17.90 -20.01 -3.18
N LEU A 693 16.68 -20.20 -2.67
CA LEU A 693 15.46 -20.22 -3.47
C LEU A 693 15.18 -18.89 -4.16
N LYS A 694 15.45 -17.77 -3.48
CA LYS A 694 15.41 -16.45 -4.11
C LYS A 694 16.27 -16.39 -5.37
N GLN A 695 17.50 -16.90 -5.31
CA GLN A 695 18.43 -16.86 -6.43
C GLN A 695 18.00 -17.79 -7.55
N GLU A 696 17.60 -19.02 -7.21
CA GLU A 696 17.22 -20.07 -8.16
C GLU A 696 15.95 -19.69 -8.95
N PHE A 697 14.90 -19.20 -8.27
CA PHE A 697 13.61 -18.88 -8.87
C PHE A 697 13.49 -17.40 -9.31
N GLY A 698 14.59 -16.65 -9.27
CA GLY A 698 14.67 -15.32 -9.88
C GLY A 698 13.92 -14.21 -9.12
N HIS A 699 13.76 -14.31 -7.79
CA HIS A 699 13.18 -13.27 -6.94
C HIS A 699 14.19 -12.12 -6.65
N GLN A 700 14.85 -11.60 -7.68
CA GLN A 700 15.98 -10.65 -7.56
C GLN A 700 15.59 -9.29 -6.95
N SER A 701 14.31 -8.92 -7.01
CA SER A 701 13.79 -7.69 -6.38
C SER A 701 13.65 -7.78 -4.86
N VAL A 702 13.89 -8.96 -4.27
CA VAL A 702 13.91 -9.15 -2.82
C VAL A 702 15.20 -8.56 -2.22
N LYS A 703 15.04 -7.71 -1.22
CA LYS A 703 16.05 -7.03 -0.42
C LYS A 703 15.79 -7.28 1.06
N ARG A 704 16.77 -6.92 1.90
CA ARG A 704 16.72 -7.17 3.36
C ARG A 704 15.70 -6.31 4.10
N ASN A 705 15.54 -5.04 3.73
CA ASN A 705 14.56 -4.13 4.34
C ASN A 705 13.17 -4.42 3.77
N VAL A 706 12.34 -5.15 4.54
CA VAL A 706 11.05 -5.65 4.09
C VAL A 706 10.09 -4.54 3.67
N MET A 707 9.96 -3.47 4.46
CA MET A 707 8.97 -2.41 4.15
C MET A 707 9.28 -1.67 2.84
N ALA A 708 10.56 -1.61 2.42
CA ALA A 708 10.96 -0.99 1.17
C ALA A 708 10.59 -1.82 -0.09
N ASN A 709 10.28 -3.11 0.07
CA ASN A 709 9.99 -4.02 -1.04
C ASN A 709 8.98 -5.12 -0.64
N PHE A 710 8.02 -4.76 0.21
CA PHE A 710 7.10 -5.66 0.91
C PHE A 710 6.49 -6.74 0.00
N ASN A 711 5.91 -6.32 -1.13
CA ASN A 711 5.26 -7.24 -2.08
C ASN A 711 6.22 -8.30 -2.64
N HIS A 712 7.51 -7.96 -2.82
CA HIS A 712 8.49 -8.92 -3.33
C HIS A 712 8.88 -9.95 -2.26
N VAL A 713 8.99 -9.53 -1.00
CA VAL A 713 9.23 -10.43 0.14
C VAL A 713 8.02 -11.33 0.34
N GLU A 714 6.81 -10.77 0.32
CA GLU A 714 5.56 -11.52 0.40
C GLU A 714 5.45 -12.55 -0.73
N ASP A 715 5.74 -12.17 -1.99
CA ASP A 715 5.74 -13.08 -3.15
C ASP A 715 6.74 -14.25 -2.94
N LEU A 716 7.91 -14.01 -2.36
CA LEU A 716 8.91 -15.06 -2.06
C LEU A 716 8.44 -16.00 -0.94
N ILE A 717 7.92 -15.45 0.15
CA ILE A 717 7.41 -16.27 1.26
C ILE A 717 6.21 -17.11 0.79
N GLU A 718 5.29 -16.53 0.01
CA GLU A 718 4.16 -17.29 -0.57
C GLU A 718 4.64 -18.39 -1.51
N PHE A 719 5.62 -18.09 -2.39
CA PHE A 719 6.24 -19.10 -3.25
C PHE A 719 6.81 -20.27 -2.43
N CYS A 720 7.68 -19.98 -1.45
CA CYS A 720 8.30 -21.00 -0.61
C CYS A 720 7.24 -21.81 0.17
N THR A 721 6.22 -21.14 0.73
CA THR A 721 5.15 -21.81 1.48
C THR A 721 4.40 -22.81 0.60
N ARG A 722 3.99 -22.39 -0.61
CA ARG A 722 3.30 -23.29 -1.54
C ARG A 722 4.19 -24.42 -2.02
N ALA A 723 5.41 -24.12 -2.42
CA ALA A 723 6.39 -25.09 -2.89
C ALA A 723 6.69 -26.18 -1.83
N PHE A 724 6.91 -25.76 -0.58
CA PHE A 724 7.16 -26.66 0.55
C PHE A 724 5.91 -27.46 0.91
N SER A 725 4.72 -26.87 0.82
CA SER A 725 3.46 -27.59 1.05
C SER A 725 3.29 -28.75 0.06
N ILE A 726 3.58 -28.51 -1.24
CA ILE A 726 3.50 -29.56 -2.25
C ILE A 726 4.55 -30.65 -2.02
N MET A 727 5.79 -30.28 -1.75
CA MET A 727 6.85 -31.25 -1.47
C MET A 727 6.55 -32.10 -0.22
N LEU A 728 6.03 -31.50 0.85
CA LEU A 728 5.59 -32.24 2.04
C LEU A 728 4.43 -33.20 1.71
N ALA A 729 3.46 -32.74 0.91
CA ALA A 729 2.34 -33.58 0.48
C ALA A 729 2.81 -34.79 -0.34
N LEU A 730 3.74 -34.59 -1.30
CA LEU A 730 4.31 -35.68 -2.08
C LEU A 730 5.05 -36.68 -1.18
N LYS A 731 5.82 -36.19 -0.22
CA LYS A 731 6.55 -37.02 0.75
C LYS A 731 5.61 -37.85 1.63
N LEU A 732 4.59 -37.24 2.23
CA LEU A 732 3.66 -37.96 3.12
C LEU A 732 2.75 -38.93 2.35
N ALA A 733 2.34 -38.57 1.15
CA ALA A 733 1.56 -39.46 0.28
C ALA A 733 2.41 -40.46 -0.51
N GLN A 734 3.74 -40.44 -0.35
CA GLN A 734 4.71 -41.29 -1.07
C GLN A 734 4.54 -41.23 -2.60
N LEU A 735 4.27 -40.03 -3.11
CA LEU A 735 4.07 -39.80 -4.54
C LEU A 735 5.38 -39.39 -5.22
N PRO A 736 5.69 -39.95 -6.40
CA PRO A 736 6.89 -39.57 -7.14
C PRO A 736 6.78 -38.17 -7.75
N ASP A 737 5.56 -37.74 -8.11
CA ASP A 737 5.30 -36.45 -8.72
C ASP A 737 3.87 -35.94 -8.46
N ILE A 738 3.65 -34.67 -8.81
CA ILE A 738 2.38 -33.96 -8.65
C ILE A 738 1.21 -34.52 -9.48
N SER A 739 1.48 -35.31 -10.52
CA SER A 739 0.47 -35.85 -11.43
C SER A 739 -0.07 -37.19 -10.95
N THR A 740 0.65 -37.85 -10.04
CA THR A 740 0.30 -39.17 -9.51
C THR A 740 -0.81 -39.06 -8.46
N ARG A 741 -1.80 -39.96 -8.54
CA ARG A 741 -2.87 -40.07 -7.53
C ARG A 741 -2.46 -41.11 -6.47
N PRO A 742 -2.64 -40.82 -5.16
CA PRO A 742 -2.40 -41.81 -4.11
C PRO A 742 -3.35 -43.01 -4.21
N GLU A 743 -2.84 -44.23 -3.96
CA GLU A 743 -3.64 -45.46 -3.96
C GLU A 743 -4.72 -45.46 -2.85
N ASN A 744 -4.42 -44.83 -1.71
CA ASN A 744 -5.32 -44.69 -0.58
C ASN A 744 -6.37 -43.56 -0.73
N CYS A 745 -6.33 -42.81 -1.83
CA CYS A 745 -7.30 -41.75 -2.11
C CYS A 745 -8.61 -42.38 -2.62
N PRO A 746 -9.77 -42.15 -1.97
CA PRO A 746 -11.04 -42.79 -2.33
C PRO A 746 -11.39 -42.60 -3.81
N SER A 747 -11.87 -43.64 -4.51
CA SER A 747 -12.34 -43.50 -5.89
C SER A 747 -13.51 -42.51 -5.98
N SER A 748 -13.60 -41.79 -7.11
CA SER A 748 -14.49 -40.63 -7.40
C SER A 748 -16.02 -40.86 -7.31
N GLY A 749 -16.49 -41.88 -6.57
CA GLY A 749 -17.90 -42.23 -6.41
C GLY A 749 -18.58 -41.68 -5.15
N SER A 750 -17.84 -41.10 -4.19
CA SER A 750 -18.40 -40.47 -2.98
C SER A 750 -17.64 -39.20 -2.61
N THR A 751 -18.19 -38.04 -2.97
CA THR A 751 -17.61 -36.70 -2.69
C THR A 751 -17.33 -36.48 -1.20
N THR A 752 -18.17 -37.04 -0.32
CA THR A 752 -17.99 -37.00 1.14
C THR A 752 -16.73 -37.75 1.58
N SER A 753 -16.45 -38.92 1.00
CA SER A 753 -15.30 -39.74 1.38
C SER A 753 -13.98 -39.10 0.97
N GLU A 754 -13.92 -38.52 -0.24
CA GLU A 754 -12.76 -37.76 -0.72
C GLU A 754 -12.48 -36.53 0.16
N ARG A 755 -13.53 -35.82 0.60
CA ARG A 755 -13.40 -34.67 1.51
C ARG A 755 -12.87 -35.06 2.89
N ILE A 756 -13.39 -36.15 3.47
CA ILE A 756 -12.92 -36.66 4.77
C ILE A 756 -11.45 -37.08 4.68
N TRP A 757 -11.07 -37.78 3.61
CA TRP A 757 -9.68 -38.16 3.37
C TRP A 757 -8.77 -36.93 3.26
N LEU A 758 -9.13 -35.95 2.43
CA LEU A 758 -8.35 -34.72 2.25
C LEU A 758 -8.18 -33.97 3.57
N THR A 759 -9.25 -33.88 4.36
CA THR A 759 -9.20 -33.24 5.68
C THR A 759 -8.20 -33.96 6.59
N LYS A 760 -8.27 -35.29 6.70
CA LYS A 760 -7.33 -36.08 7.52
C LYS A 760 -5.89 -35.93 7.05
N PHE A 761 -5.66 -35.95 5.74
CA PHE A 761 -4.34 -35.79 5.15
C PHE A 761 -3.73 -34.41 5.44
N ILE A 762 -4.55 -33.35 5.36
CA ILE A 762 -4.12 -32.00 5.73
C ILE A 762 -3.77 -31.91 7.22
N TRP A 763 -4.54 -32.56 8.10
CA TRP A 763 -4.22 -32.62 9.53
C TRP A 763 -2.86 -33.28 9.78
N GLU A 764 -2.56 -34.37 9.08
CA GLU A 764 -1.24 -35.03 9.14
C GLU A 764 -0.12 -34.10 8.69
N MET A 765 -0.30 -33.36 7.59
CA MET A 765 0.67 -32.35 7.15
C MET A 765 0.92 -31.26 8.20
N ILE A 766 -0.15 -30.76 8.81
CA ILE A 766 -0.04 -29.72 9.84
C ILE A 766 0.64 -30.27 11.09
N ASP A 767 0.25 -31.46 11.57
CA ASP A 767 0.89 -32.12 12.71
C ASP A 767 2.38 -32.36 12.47
N PHE A 768 2.75 -32.68 11.22
CA PHE A 768 4.15 -32.85 10.83
C PHE A 768 4.98 -31.57 10.99
N ILE A 769 4.41 -30.38 10.81
CA ILE A 769 5.15 -29.11 10.93
C ILE A 769 4.89 -28.37 12.25
N TRP A 770 3.88 -28.79 13.02
CA TRP A 770 3.43 -28.08 14.20
C TRP A 770 4.54 -28.06 15.28
N PRO A 771 4.91 -26.89 15.81
CA PRO A 771 5.87 -26.81 16.90
C PRO A 771 5.23 -27.18 18.24
N GLU A 772 6.06 -27.52 19.23
CA GLU A 772 5.62 -27.60 20.62
C GLU A 772 5.13 -26.22 21.09
N ILE A 773 3.90 -26.16 21.60
CA ILE A 773 3.31 -24.93 22.14
C ILE A 773 3.93 -24.65 23.51
N PRO A 774 4.38 -23.41 23.80
CA PRO A 774 5.05 -23.09 25.06
C PRO A 774 4.06 -22.90 26.22
N SER A 775 3.14 -23.85 26.42
CA SER A 775 2.06 -23.75 27.40
C SER A 775 2.58 -23.58 28.83
N LYS A 776 3.70 -24.21 29.16
CA LYS A 776 4.36 -24.06 30.48
C LYS A 776 4.84 -22.63 30.71
N ASP A 777 5.47 -22.03 29.70
CA ASP A 777 5.97 -20.67 29.82
C ASP A 777 4.82 -19.65 29.88
N ILE A 778 3.76 -19.87 29.09
CA ILE A 778 2.54 -19.05 29.14
C ILE A 778 1.88 -19.14 30.51
N HIS A 779 1.77 -20.34 31.09
CA HIS A 779 1.22 -20.53 32.43
C HIS A 779 2.02 -19.78 33.50
N LYS A 780 3.35 -19.90 33.46
CA LYS A 780 4.25 -19.16 34.37
C LYS A 780 4.10 -17.63 34.28
N ALA A 781 3.88 -17.11 33.07
CA ALA A 781 3.61 -15.69 32.87
C ALA A 781 2.25 -15.29 33.49
N CYS A 782 1.21 -16.13 33.34
CA CYS A 782 -0.10 -15.90 33.93
C CYS A 782 -0.10 -15.96 35.47
N GLU A 783 0.64 -16.89 36.07
CA GLU A 783 0.77 -17.05 37.54
C GLU A 783 1.27 -15.78 38.27
N GLN A 784 1.91 -14.86 37.54
CA GLN A 784 2.36 -13.58 38.11
C GLN A 784 1.18 -12.72 38.62
N GLN A 785 -0.01 -12.86 38.03
CA GLN A 785 -1.21 -12.14 38.47
C GLN A 785 -1.76 -12.68 39.80
N GLU A 786 -1.55 -13.96 40.09
CA GLU A 786 -2.01 -14.63 41.31
C GLU A 786 -1.03 -14.44 42.49
N THR A 787 0.27 -14.30 42.21
CA THR A 787 1.34 -14.28 43.21
C THR A 787 1.67 -12.88 43.76
N GLY A 788 1.13 -11.80 43.17
CA GLY A 788 1.25 -10.43 43.69
C GLY A 788 2.68 -9.87 43.74
N ALA A 789 3.64 -10.47 43.03
CA ALA A 789 5.05 -10.10 43.12
C ALA A 789 5.37 -8.86 42.26
N ALA A 790 5.56 -7.71 42.92
CA ALA A 790 6.17 -6.54 42.32
C ALA A 790 7.67 -6.80 42.08
N LEU A 791 8.06 -7.03 40.83
CA LEU A 791 9.46 -6.93 40.43
C LEU A 791 9.73 -5.48 39.99
N ASP A 792 10.67 -4.81 40.67
CA ASP A 792 11.15 -3.48 40.30
C ASP A 792 11.81 -3.54 38.92
N PHE A 793 11.04 -3.22 37.87
CA PHE A 793 11.54 -3.04 36.51
C PHE A 793 11.92 -1.57 36.32
N ASP A 794 13.21 -1.27 36.44
CA ASP A 794 13.75 0.07 36.26
C ASP A 794 13.74 0.46 34.77
N GLY A 795 12.67 1.16 34.37
CA GLY A 795 12.35 1.59 33.01
C GLY A 795 13.38 2.53 32.34
N ARG A 796 14.54 1.99 31.96
CA ARG A 796 15.47 2.62 31.02
C ARG A 796 15.97 1.63 29.98
N TYR A 797 15.19 1.47 28.92
CA TYR A 797 15.72 1.04 27.62
C TYR A 797 15.09 1.91 26.55
N GLY A 798 15.83 2.95 26.15
CA GLY A 798 15.47 3.84 25.07
C GLY A 798 15.68 3.18 23.70
N ASP A 799 14.78 3.53 22.79
CA ASP A 799 14.80 3.40 21.33
C ASP A 799 16.11 2.95 20.68
N VAL A 800 16.20 1.70 20.21
CA VAL A 800 16.97 1.39 18.98
C VAL A 800 16.35 0.23 18.21
N GLU A 801 15.93 0.54 16.98
CA GLU A 801 15.47 -0.39 15.95
C GLU A 801 16.64 -1.19 15.34
N ASN A 802 16.40 -2.47 15.05
CA ASN A 802 17.18 -3.40 14.21
C ASN A 802 18.50 -3.97 14.78
N ALA A 803 18.46 -5.24 15.20
CA ALA A 803 19.22 -6.35 14.58
C ALA A 803 19.26 -7.58 15.50
N THR A 804 19.16 -8.77 14.90
CA THR A 804 19.57 -10.02 15.54
C THR A 804 21.09 -10.08 15.70
N ASN A 805 21.51 -10.85 16.71
CA ASN A 805 22.82 -11.46 16.96
C ASN A 805 23.79 -10.76 17.92
N ASP A 806 24.59 -11.63 18.55
CA ASP A 806 25.59 -11.48 19.61
C ASP A 806 26.72 -10.46 19.36
N ASP A 807 26.49 -9.47 18.48
CA ASP A 807 27.44 -8.44 18.01
C ASP A 807 26.98 -6.99 18.32
N ALA A 808 25.88 -6.81 19.06
CA ALA A 808 25.39 -5.48 19.43
C ALA A 808 26.02 -4.93 20.73
N CYS A 809 26.23 -3.61 20.79
CA CYS A 809 26.64 -2.91 22.01
C CYS A 809 25.52 -2.96 23.06
N LYS A 810 25.83 -3.10 24.35
CA LYS A 810 24.81 -3.00 25.42
C LYS A 810 24.02 -1.68 25.42
N CYS A 811 24.56 -0.61 24.86
CA CYS A 811 23.86 0.67 24.73
C CYS A 811 22.73 0.64 23.69
N GLY A 812 22.63 -0.41 22.87
CA GLY A 812 21.61 -0.56 21.84
C GLY A 812 21.89 0.22 20.55
N GLU A 813 22.67 1.31 20.59
CA GLU A 813 22.88 2.20 19.45
C GLU A 813 23.71 1.57 18.31
N SER A 814 23.57 2.07 17.08
CA SER A 814 24.44 1.73 15.94
C SER A 814 25.23 2.97 15.53
N THR A 815 26.41 3.16 16.11
CA THR A 815 27.20 4.40 15.96
C THR A 815 28.19 4.35 14.79
N GLY A 816 28.34 3.19 14.12
CA GLY A 816 29.36 2.97 13.09
C GLY A 816 30.80 2.99 13.63
N GLU A 817 30.95 3.07 14.96
CA GLU A 817 32.22 3.12 15.67
C GLU A 817 32.84 1.71 15.82
N GLY A 818 34.16 1.63 15.99
CA GLY A 818 34.81 0.37 16.31
C GLY A 818 34.36 -0.17 17.67
N MET A 819 34.31 -1.50 17.80
CA MET A 819 33.76 -2.17 18.98
C MET A 819 34.81 -3.04 19.68
N ILE A 820 34.62 -3.24 20.97
CA ILE A 820 35.39 -4.11 21.84
C ILE A 820 34.47 -5.08 22.57
N ARG A 821 34.86 -6.35 22.67
CA ARG A 821 34.08 -7.38 23.38
C ARG A 821 34.64 -7.61 24.77
N CYS A 822 33.75 -7.70 25.76
CA CYS A 822 34.14 -8.07 27.12
C CYS A 822 34.64 -9.53 27.16
N PHE A 823 35.69 -9.80 27.92
CA PHE A 823 36.30 -11.13 28.02
C PHE A 823 35.52 -12.12 28.90
N ASN A 824 34.52 -11.63 29.63
CA ASN A 824 33.52 -12.49 30.28
C ASN A 824 32.59 -13.09 29.21
N ASN A 825 32.40 -14.41 29.26
CA ASN A 825 31.61 -15.15 28.27
C ASN A 825 30.11 -14.83 28.35
N GLU A 826 29.65 -14.30 29.49
CA GLU A 826 28.26 -13.88 29.74
C GLU A 826 27.97 -12.43 29.30
N CYS A 827 28.95 -11.78 28.64
CA CYS A 827 28.87 -10.38 28.26
C CYS A 827 29.11 -10.16 26.76
N GLY A 828 28.55 -9.06 26.24
CA GLY A 828 28.49 -8.73 24.82
C GLY A 828 29.59 -7.80 24.32
N TRP A 829 29.33 -7.19 23.16
CA TRP A 829 30.18 -6.15 22.57
C TRP A 829 29.84 -4.78 23.14
N PHE A 830 30.76 -3.83 22.95
CA PHE A 830 30.65 -2.43 23.37
C PHE A 830 31.27 -1.55 22.30
N HIS A 831 30.69 -0.39 21.96
CA HIS A 831 31.42 0.63 21.21
C HIS A 831 32.63 1.10 22.02
N TYR A 832 33.69 1.55 21.36
CA TYR A 832 34.85 2.14 22.02
C TYR A 832 34.45 3.27 22.97
N SER A 833 33.58 4.19 22.55
CA SER A 833 32.97 5.22 23.40
C SER A 833 32.18 4.65 24.58
N CYS A 834 31.31 3.66 24.38
CA CYS A 834 30.54 3.02 25.45
C CYS A 834 31.41 2.24 26.44
N ALA A 835 32.56 1.76 25.98
CA ALA A 835 33.61 1.11 26.77
C ALA A 835 34.58 2.10 27.41
N ASN A 836 34.44 3.40 27.10
CA ASN A 836 35.32 4.48 27.51
C ASN A 836 36.79 4.21 27.13
N VAL A 837 37.01 3.72 25.90
CA VAL A 837 38.33 3.42 25.33
C VAL A 837 38.52 4.16 24.01
N ASP A 838 39.68 4.75 23.76
CA ASP A 838 39.96 5.54 22.55
C ASP A 838 40.49 4.67 21.38
N GLY A 839 39.88 3.49 21.17
CA GLY A 839 40.25 2.55 20.11
C GLY A 839 40.59 1.13 20.56
N PRO A 840 41.21 0.31 19.70
CA PRO A 840 41.50 -1.09 20.00
C PRO A 840 42.49 -1.23 21.15
N VAL A 841 42.02 -1.82 22.25
CA VAL A 841 42.83 -2.09 23.45
C VAL A 841 43.79 -3.26 23.17
N LYS A 842 45.08 -3.05 23.45
CA LYS A 842 46.09 -4.12 23.43
C LYS A 842 46.07 -4.86 24.76
N GLY A 843 45.31 -5.96 24.83
CA GLY A 843 45.26 -6.84 26.00
C GLY A 843 43.85 -7.33 26.31
N ASP A 844 43.69 -7.89 27.51
CA ASP A 844 42.40 -8.34 28.00
C ASP A 844 41.58 -7.14 28.50
N TRP A 845 40.30 -7.08 28.12
CA TRP A 845 39.41 -5.98 28.45
C TRP A 845 38.09 -6.49 29.04
N TRP A 846 37.61 -5.81 30.09
CA TRP A 846 36.38 -6.15 30.80
C TRP A 846 35.52 -4.91 30.94
N CYS A 847 34.20 -5.05 30.76
CA CYS A 847 33.28 -3.93 30.84
C CYS A 847 33.02 -3.42 32.27
N SER A 848 33.39 -4.20 33.29
CA SER A 848 33.22 -3.83 34.69
C SER A 848 34.17 -4.60 35.61
N ALA A 849 34.32 -4.12 36.86
CA ALA A 849 35.12 -4.80 37.87
C ALA A 849 34.53 -6.17 38.24
N GLU A 850 33.20 -6.31 38.24
CA GLU A 850 32.51 -7.59 38.47
C GLU A 850 32.81 -8.58 37.33
N CYS A 851 32.80 -8.13 36.08
CA CYS A 851 33.16 -8.98 34.94
C CYS A 851 34.62 -9.43 34.98
N ARG A 852 35.51 -8.60 35.53
CA ARG A 852 36.92 -8.96 35.72
C ARG A 852 37.13 -9.95 36.85
N ALA A 853 36.32 -9.85 37.91
CA ALA A 853 36.33 -10.75 39.05
C ALA A 853 35.56 -12.07 38.81
N SER A 854 34.75 -12.14 37.74
CA SER A 854 33.99 -13.33 37.37
C SER A 854 34.90 -14.51 37.04
N LYS A 855 34.43 -15.72 37.36
CA LYS A 855 35.05 -16.99 36.96
C LYS A 855 34.83 -17.30 35.46
N SER A 856 33.90 -16.60 34.81
CA SER A 856 33.58 -16.77 33.39
C SER A 856 34.60 -16.04 32.51
N TYR A 857 35.24 -16.78 31.62
CA TYR A 857 36.29 -16.26 30.74
C TYR A 857 36.18 -16.93 29.37
N ARG A 858 36.25 -16.14 28.29
CA ARG A 858 36.00 -16.66 26.94
C ARG A 858 37.09 -17.59 26.41
N TYR A 859 38.35 -17.29 26.74
CA TYR A 859 39.49 -18.07 26.25
C TYR A 859 39.80 -19.19 27.23
N CYS A 860 41.05 -19.61 27.38
CA CYS A 860 41.30 -20.84 28.09
C CYS A 860 41.01 -20.73 29.60
N LYS A 861 40.56 -21.83 30.22
CA LYS A 861 40.39 -22.01 31.69
C LYS A 861 41.55 -21.53 32.56
N CYS A 862 42.73 -21.32 31.98
CA CYS A 862 43.87 -20.69 32.66
C CYS A 862 43.80 -19.16 32.74
N HIS A 863 42.68 -18.54 32.33
CA HIS A 863 42.44 -17.09 32.30
C HIS A 863 43.51 -16.31 31.51
N ARG A 864 43.99 -16.89 30.40
CA ARG A 864 44.94 -16.24 29.49
C ARG A 864 44.50 -16.41 28.05
N LYS A 865 44.66 -15.34 27.26
CA LYS A 865 44.44 -15.32 25.81
C LYS A 865 45.65 -15.82 25.00
N THR A 866 46.85 -15.78 25.57
CA THR A 866 48.09 -16.20 24.90
C THR A 866 48.79 -17.30 25.68
N GLY A 867 49.16 -18.38 24.97
CA GLY A 867 49.93 -19.51 25.47
C GLY A 867 51.40 -19.44 25.02
N LYS A 868 52.21 -20.43 25.42
CA LYS A 868 53.62 -20.55 24.97
C LYS A 868 53.71 -20.75 23.45
N GLU A 869 52.74 -21.47 22.87
CA GLU A 869 52.52 -21.61 21.43
C GLU A 869 51.32 -20.74 21.03
N ARG A 870 51.42 -19.99 19.92
CA ARG A 870 50.34 -19.07 19.47
C ARG A 870 49.07 -19.78 18.94
N LYS A 871 49.01 -21.10 18.97
CA LYS A 871 47.92 -21.90 18.39
C LYS A 871 46.96 -22.33 19.50
N MET A 872 45.77 -21.72 19.54
CA MET A 872 44.66 -22.13 20.42
C MET A 872 43.71 -23.06 19.65
N ILE A 873 42.93 -23.83 20.40
CA ILE A 873 42.00 -24.82 19.87
C ILE A 873 40.59 -24.43 20.34
N GLN A 874 39.66 -24.32 19.40
CA GLN A 874 38.28 -23.97 19.70
C GLN A 874 37.48 -25.23 20.05
N CYS A 875 36.58 -25.14 21.02
CA CYS A 875 35.56 -26.17 21.21
C CYS A 875 34.58 -26.12 20.03
N GLU A 876 34.16 -27.27 19.48
CA GLU A 876 33.27 -27.33 18.31
C GLU A 876 31.87 -26.74 18.59
N LEU A 877 31.46 -26.66 19.87
CA LEU A 877 30.23 -25.94 20.25
C LEU A 877 30.37 -24.40 20.21
N GLN A 878 31.57 -23.87 19.99
CA GLN A 878 31.87 -22.43 19.83
C GLN A 878 31.21 -21.58 20.94
N SER A 879 30.44 -20.56 20.56
CA SER A 879 29.71 -19.67 21.47
C SER A 879 28.64 -20.37 22.32
N HIS A 880 28.26 -21.61 21.98
CA HIS A 880 27.32 -22.43 22.76
C HIS A 880 28.02 -23.34 23.78
N CYS A 881 29.34 -23.26 23.88
CA CYS A 881 30.07 -23.90 24.99
C CYS A 881 29.84 -23.10 26.28
N THR A 882 29.27 -23.73 27.29
CA THR A 882 29.02 -23.11 28.62
C THR A 882 30.28 -22.96 29.48
N SER A 883 31.43 -23.43 28.99
CA SER A 883 32.68 -23.43 29.74
C SER A 883 33.60 -22.34 29.20
N ASN A 884 34.34 -22.61 28.13
CA ASN A 884 35.12 -21.59 27.44
C ASN A 884 35.10 -21.88 25.93
N GLU A 885 35.31 -20.86 25.10
CA GLU A 885 35.26 -21.01 23.64
C GLU A 885 36.60 -21.52 23.08
N TRP A 886 37.72 -21.05 23.65
CA TRP A 886 39.08 -21.35 23.18
C TRP A 886 39.96 -21.93 24.27
N TYR A 887 40.84 -22.87 23.93
CA TYR A 887 41.73 -23.57 24.86
C TYR A 887 43.17 -23.59 24.37
N HIS A 888 44.14 -23.50 25.28
CA HIS A 888 45.54 -23.79 24.95
C HIS A 888 45.76 -25.31 24.91
N PRO A 889 46.54 -25.83 23.95
CA PRO A 889 46.89 -27.25 23.88
C PRO A 889 47.43 -27.79 25.22
N ASP A 890 48.35 -27.06 25.85
CA ASP A 890 48.93 -27.40 27.16
C ASP A 890 47.89 -27.47 28.27
N CYS A 891 46.85 -26.62 28.21
CA CYS A 891 45.82 -26.56 29.25
C CYS A 891 44.80 -27.71 29.12
N ILE A 892 44.76 -28.40 27.99
CA ILE A 892 43.89 -29.56 27.77
C ILE A 892 44.67 -30.88 27.73
N GLY A 893 45.89 -30.89 28.27
CA GLY A 893 46.72 -32.09 28.44
C GLY A 893 47.90 -32.20 27.47
N GLY A 894 48.22 -31.15 26.70
CA GLY A 894 49.38 -31.12 25.80
C GLY A 894 49.25 -32.03 24.58
N ALA A 895 48.02 -32.42 24.23
CA ALA A 895 47.76 -33.28 23.08
C ALA A 895 48.13 -32.55 21.78
N LYS A 896 49.12 -33.08 21.06
CA LYS A 896 49.57 -32.55 19.76
C LYS A 896 48.67 -32.99 18.60
N ASP A 897 47.94 -34.09 18.80
CA ASP A 897 47.01 -34.67 17.83
C ASP A 897 45.62 -34.73 18.47
N LEU A 898 44.82 -33.69 18.25
CA LEU A 898 43.39 -33.71 18.57
C LEU A 898 42.58 -34.15 17.34
N PRO A 899 41.43 -34.80 17.54
CA PRO A 899 40.49 -35.04 16.45
C PRO A 899 40.06 -33.73 15.78
N ASP A 900 39.70 -33.80 14.50
CA ASP A 900 39.19 -32.64 13.73
C ASP A 900 37.98 -31.99 14.42
N GLU A 901 37.15 -32.78 15.11
CA GLU A 901 36.07 -32.33 15.99
C GLU A 901 36.45 -32.56 17.45
N TRP A 902 36.73 -31.49 18.19
CA TRP A 902 37.12 -31.55 19.60
C TRP A 902 36.15 -30.80 20.51
N TYR A 903 35.77 -31.45 21.61
CA TYR A 903 34.85 -30.92 22.63
C TYR A 903 35.57 -30.77 23.96
N CYS A 904 35.33 -29.66 24.66
CA CYS A 904 36.07 -29.32 25.87
C CYS A 904 35.68 -30.13 27.11
N SER A 905 34.54 -30.81 27.10
CA SER A 905 34.05 -31.60 28.24
C SER A 905 33.09 -32.71 27.78
N PRO A 906 32.86 -33.76 28.60
CA PRO A 906 31.87 -34.80 28.32
C PRO A 906 30.45 -34.26 28.12
N GLU A 907 30.07 -33.16 28.78
CA GLU A 907 28.77 -32.50 28.58
C GLU A 907 28.70 -31.81 27.22
N CYS A 908 29.81 -31.25 26.73
CA CYS A 908 29.89 -30.71 25.37
C CYS A 908 29.85 -31.83 24.34
N THR A 909 30.51 -32.96 24.62
CA THR A 909 30.40 -34.19 23.81
C THR A 909 28.97 -34.72 23.81
N GLN A 910 28.28 -34.77 24.95
CA GLN A 910 26.89 -35.22 25.03
C GLN A 910 25.94 -34.26 24.30
N ARG A 911 26.11 -32.95 24.46
CA ARG A 911 25.36 -31.95 23.67
C ARG A 911 25.64 -32.07 22.18
N ALA A 912 26.83 -32.51 21.78
CA ALA A 912 27.14 -32.80 20.39
C ALA A 912 26.50 -34.11 19.92
N LEU A 913 26.46 -35.16 20.76
CA LEU A 913 25.75 -36.41 20.48
C LEU A 913 24.25 -36.19 20.34
N ASP A 914 23.64 -35.39 21.22
CA ASP A 914 22.24 -34.97 21.13
C ASP A 914 21.98 -34.17 19.83
N ARG A 915 22.99 -33.45 19.32
CA ARG A 915 22.95 -32.74 18.03
C ARG A 915 23.17 -33.66 16.83
N CYS A 916 23.99 -34.72 16.94
CA CYS A 916 24.12 -35.78 15.94
C CYS A 916 22.81 -36.57 15.74
N ALA A 917 21.93 -36.56 16.76
CA ALA A 917 20.58 -37.11 16.66
C ALA A 917 19.54 -36.13 16.06
N SER A 918 19.89 -34.86 15.85
CA SER A 918 18.98 -33.84 15.28
C SER A 918 19.21 -33.62 13.78
N ASP A 919 18.17 -33.21 13.05
CA ASP A 919 18.25 -32.85 11.63
C ASP A 919 17.89 -31.37 11.44
N GLY A 920 18.91 -30.51 11.38
CA GLY A 920 18.75 -29.07 11.22
C GLY A 920 18.16 -28.65 9.87
N VAL A 921 18.24 -29.48 8.81
CA VAL A 921 17.61 -29.18 7.51
C VAL A 921 16.11 -29.46 7.58
N LEU A 922 15.72 -30.58 8.20
CA LEU A 922 14.31 -30.89 8.45
C LEU A 922 13.67 -29.81 9.34
N GLU A 923 14.33 -29.45 10.44
CA GLU A 923 13.87 -28.42 11.37
C GLU A 923 13.73 -27.05 10.69
N TYR A 924 14.71 -26.68 9.85
CA TYR A 924 14.64 -25.46 9.03
C TYR A 924 13.41 -25.49 8.10
N SER A 925 13.20 -26.60 7.40
CA SER A 925 12.11 -26.75 6.43
C SER A 925 10.73 -26.72 7.09
N ARG A 926 10.58 -27.38 8.24
CA ARG A 926 9.37 -27.33 9.08
C ARG A 926 9.08 -25.90 9.55
N ALA A 927 10.10 -25.20 10.06
CA ALA A 927 9.95 -23.85 10.56
C ALA A 927 9.58 -22.86 9.45
N LEU A 928 10.24 -22.93 8.29
CA LEU A 928 9.95 -22.03 7.18
C LEU A 928 8.53 -22.23 6.64
N LEU A 929 8.08 -23.48 6.51
CA LEU A 929 6.70 -23.79 6.11
C LEU A 929 5.69 -23.32 7.16
N TYR A 930 5.96 -23.55 8.44
CA TYR A 930 5.10 -23.08 9.54
C TYR A 930 4.96 -21.55 9.55
N GLU A 931 6.08 -20.81 9.49
CA GLU A 931 6.10 -19.35 9.50
C GLU A 931 5.39 -18.77 8.26
N GLY A 932 5.63 -19.38 7.09
CA GLY A 932 4.92 -19.06 5.86
C GLY A 932 3.40 -19.23 5.98
N LEU A 933 2.95 -20.35 6.56
CA LEU A 933 1.53 -20.58 6.83
C LEU A 933 0.95 -19.62 7.87
N CYS A 934 1.73 -19.19 8.88
CA CYS A 934 1.31 -18.15 9.83
C CYS A 934 1.03 -16.82 9.10
N HIS A 935 1.91 -16.42 8.18
CA HIS A 935 1.72 -15.22 7.35
C HIS A 935 0.50 -15.32 6.45
N LEU A 936 0.28 -16.48 5.82
CA LEU A 936 -0.89 -16.71 4.98
C LEU A 936 -2.19 -16.74 5.81
N ALA A 937 -2.18 -17.38 6.99
CA ALA A 937 -3.32 -17.43 7.91
C ALA A 937 -3.72 -16.04 8.39
N PHE A 938 -2.74 -15.21 8.74
CA PHE A 938 -3.01 -13.84 9.14
C PHE A 938 -3.60 -13.02 7.97
N ARG A 939 -3.00 -13.14 6.78
CA ARG A 939 -3.51 -12.46 5.57
C ARG A 939 -4.93 -12.88 5.25
N ASP A 940 -5.25 -14.16 5.38
CA ASP A 940 -6.57 -14.73 5.17
C ASP A 940 -7.61 -14.13 6.14
N ALA A 941 -7.29 -14.07 7.45
CA ALA A 941 -8.14 -13.43 8.46
C ALA A 941 -8.42 -11.94 8.13
N VAL A 942 -7.41 -11.19 7.68
CA VAL A 942 -7.58 -9.80 7.25
C VAL A 942 -8.47 -9.70 6.02
N ARG A 943 -8.29 -10.57 5.02
CA ARG A 943 -9.07 -10.57 3.77
C ARG A 943 -10.54 -10.89 4.00
N GLU A 944 -10.83 -11.86 4.86
CA GLU A 944 -12.20 -12.21 5.29
C GLU A 944 -12.83 -11.09 6.15
N GLY A 945 -12.00 -10.33 6.88
CA GLY A 945 -12.46 -9.36 7.88
C GLY A 945 -12.85 -10.04 9.21
N ASP A 946 -12.22 -11.17 9.53
CA ASP A 946 -12.46 -11.94 10.75
C ASP A 946 -11.74 -11.26 11.94
N GLY A 947 -12.44 -10.31 12.57
CA GLY A 947 -11.94 -9.55 13.71
C GLY A 947 -11.42 -10.42 14.87
N PRO A 948 -12.19 -11.40 15.36
CA PRO A 948 -11.73 -12.34 16.39
C PRO A 948 -10.45 -13.09 16.01
N ALA A 949 -10.32 -13.55 14.76
CA ALA A 949 -9.08 -14.18 14.30
C ALA A 949 -7.90 -13.20 14.23
N ILE A 950 -8.12 -11.96 13.80
CA ILE A 950 -7.09 -10.91 13.80
C ILE A 950 -6.58 -10.64 15.23
N LEU A 951 -7.48 -10.57 16.21
CA LEU A 951 -7.13 -10.41 17.64
C LEU A 951 -6.42 -11.64 18.21
N SER A 952 -6.82 -12.84 17.80
CA SER A 952 -6.13 -14.10 18.12
C SER A 952 -4.67 -14.06 17.65
N HIS A 953 -4.42 -13.58 16.43
CA HIS A 953 -3.07 -13.35 15.93
C HIS A 953 -2.31 -12.29 16.75
N TRP A 954 -2.97 -11.25 17.26
CA TRP A 954 -2.31 -10.31 18.18
C TRP A 954 -1.82 -11.01 19.45
N ARG A 955 -2.64 -11.84 20.11
CA ARG A 955 -2.21 -12.64 21.27
C ARG A 955 -1.02 -13.54 20.94
N ILE A 956 -1.09 -14.29 19.84
CA ILE A 956 -0.01 -15.21 19.38
C ILE A 956 1.28 -14.42 19.15
N ASN A 957 1.19 -13.28 18.47
CA ASN A 957 2.34 -12.47 18.13
C ASN A 957 2.93 -11.74 19.35
N THR A 958 2.19 -11.55 20.45
CA THR A 958 2.74 -10.99 21.70
C THR A 958 3.96 -11.79 22.20
N LEU A 959 3.94 -13.12 22.05
CA LEU A 959 5.09 -13.96 22.41
C LEU A 959 6.32 -13.65 21.54
N GLN A 960 6.11 -13.46 20.23
CA GLN A 960 7.16 -13.13 19.28
C GLN A 960 7.70 -11.71 19.52
N PHE A 961 6.82 -10.74 19.78
CA PHE A 961 7.21 -9.37 20.11
C PHE A 961 8.10 -9.34 21.34
N TRP A 962 7.73 -10.09 22.38
CA TRP A 962 8.55 -10.22 23.58
C TRP A 962 9.92 -10.85 23.29
N ASN A 963 9.94 -12.01 22.62
CA ASN A 963 11.17 -12.75 22.34
C ASN A 963 12.17 -11.98 21.47
N ASN A 964 11.67 -11.16 20.55
CA ASN A 964 12.45 -10.35 19.62
C ASN A 964 12.66 -8.91 20.11
N ARG A 965 12.26 -8.59 21.35
CA ARG A 965 12.40 -7.27 21.98
C ARG A 965 11.66 -6.13 21.26
N HIS A 966 10.56 -6.44 20.59
CA HIS A 966 9.62 -5.46 20.03
C HIS A 966 8.69 -4.92 21.12
N LEU A 967 9.25 -4.33 22.18
CA LEU A 967 8.51 -3.93 23.38
C LEU A 967 7.38 -2.94 23.08
N LYS A 968 7.58 -2.03 22.12
CA LYS A 968 6.51 -1.16 21.61
C LYS A 968 5.27 -1.96 21.17
N TYR A 969 5.48 -3.07 20.46
CA TYR A 969 4.36 -3.91 20.02
C TYR A 969 3.79 -4.78 21.13
N VAL A 970 4.53 -5.06 22.21
CA VAL A 970 3.99 -5.65 23.44
C VAL A 970 3.02 -4.65 24.11
N ASP A 971 3.44 -3.40 24.27
CA ASP A 971 2.63 -2.34 24.88
C ASP A 971 1.38 -2.03 24.04
N LEU A 972 1.53 -1.95 22.70
CA LEU A 972 0.40 -1.78 21.77
C LEU A 972 -0.57 -2.97 21.78
N ALA A 973 -0.04 -4.21 21.82
CA ALA A 973 -0.87 -5.40 21.89
C ALA A 973 -1.67 -5.43 23.20
N HIS A 974 -1.03 -5.17 24.34
CA HIS A 974 -1.67 -5.11 25.65
C HIS A 974 -2.78 -4.06 25.67
N ASN A 975 -2.50 -2.80 25.31
CA ASN A 975 -3.49 -1.72 25.31
C ASN A 975 -4.72 -2.05 24.45
N MET A 976 -4.50 -2.57 23.25
CA MET A 976 -5.59 -2.96 22.34
C MET A 976 -6.40 -4.13 22.91
N LEU A 977 -5.72 -5.15 23.44
CA LEU A 977 -6.36 -6.35 24.00
C LEU A 977 -7.12 -6.04 25.29
N ALA A 978 -6.61 -5.15 26.14
CA ALA A 978 -7.33 -4.64 27.32
C ALA A 978 -8.60 -3.91 26.88
N GLY A 979 -8.47 -3.04 25.86
CA GLY A 979 -9.57 -2.31 25.24
C GLY A 979 -10.73 -3.21 24.82
N VAL A 980 -10.44 -4.31 24.12
CA VAL A 980 -11.47 -5.27 23.66
C VAL A 980 -11.97 -6.21 24.77
N SER A 981 -11.21 -6.41 25.84
CA SER A 981 -11.55 -7.29 26.97
C SER A 981 -12.35 -6.62 28.09
N GLY A 982 -12.84 -5.39 27.86
CA GLY A 982 -13.73 -4.68 28.77
C GLY A 982 -13.15 -3.43 29.41
N PHE A 983 -11.90 -3.07 29.10
CA PHE A 983 -11.40 -1.75 29.50
C PHE A 983 -12.22 -0.66 28.81
N TYR A 984 -12.47 -0.73 27.50
CA TYR A 984 -13.36 0.22 26.84
C TYR A 984 -14.81 -0.27 26.79
N PRO A 985 -15.79 0.64 26.60
CA PRO A 985 -17.19 0.25 26.40
C PRO A 985 -17.34 -0.79 25.28
N ALA A 986 -18.30 -1.71 25.43
CA ALA A 986 -18.51 -2.83 24.50
C ALA A 986 -18.63 -2.40 23.02
N ARG A 987 -19.20 -1.23 22.75
CA ARG A 987 -19.24 -0.64 21.41
C ARG A 987 -17.84 -0.31 20.86
N VAL A 988 -16.99 0.33 21.66
CA VAL A 988 -15.61 0.67 21.24
C VAL A 988 -14.83 -0.62 20.99
N ALA A 989 -14.97 -1.62 21.86
CA ALA A 989 -14.41 -2.95 21.65
C ALA A 989 -14.91 -3.59 20.33
N HIS A 990 -16.20 -3.43 20.01
CA HIS A 990 -16.77 -3.88 18.74
C HIS A 990 -16.15 -3.18 17.53
N ASP A 991 -15.99 -1.85 17.58
CA ASP A 991 -15.34 -1.07 16.53
C ASP A 991 -13.86 -1.45 16.34
N MET A 992 -13.13 -1.64 17.44
CA MET A 992 -11.74 -2.13 17.45
C MET A 992 -11.59 -3.54 16.86
N THR A 993 -12.65 -4.35 16.95
CA THR A 993 -12.68 -5.74 16.45
C THR A 993 -13.07 -5.79 14.98
N TRP A 994 -14.21 -5.21 14.61
CA TRP A 994 -14.86 -5.45 13.32
C TRP A 994 -14.66 -4.33 12.29
N ASN A 995 -14.49 -3.08 12.73
CA ASN A 995 -14.36 -1.93 11.84
C ASN A 995 -12.88 -1.55 11.57
N ARG A 996 -11.93 -2.45 11.86
CA ARG A 996 -10.48 -2.27 11.66
C ARG A 996 -9.95 -2.55 10.24
N VAL A 997 -10.82 -2.95 9.31
CA VAL A 997 -10.47 -3.25 7.91
C VAL A 997 -11.34 -2.47 6.92
N ALA A 998 -10.83 -2.23 5.71
CA ALA A 998 -11.61 -1.67 4.61
C ALA A 998 -11.56 -2.56 3.36
N ASN A 999 -12.65 -2.56 2.61
CA ASN A 999 -12.80 -3.24 1.34
C ASN A 999 -12.90 -2.22 0.20
N VAL A 1000 -11.81 -2.05 -0.54
CA VAL A 1000 -11.76 -1.09 -1.66
C VAL A 1000 -12.41 -1.65 -2.94
N LYS A 1001 -12.54 -2.97 -3.05
CA LYS A 1001 -13.04 -3.67 -4.24
C LYS A 1001 -14.55 -3.93 -4.21
N GLY A 1002 -15.13 -4.10 -3.02
CA GLY A 1002 -16.53 -4.49 -2.83
C GLY A 1002 -16.81 -5.95 -3.21
N GLN A 1003 -15.85 -6.83 -2.92
CA GLN A 1003 -15.93 -8.27 -3.17
C GLN A 1003 -15.57 -9.03 -1.89
N ALA A 1004 -16.05 -10.27 -1.76
CA ALA A 1004 -15.60 -11.15 -0.70
C ALA A 1004 -14.06 -11.30 -0.71
N ASP A 1005 -13.47 -11.52 0.47
CA ASP A 1005 -12.05 -11.80 0.65
C ASP A 1005 -11.11 -10.73 0.05
N CYS A 1006 -11.56 -9.48 0.06
CA CYS A 1006 -10.83 -8.32 -0.49
C CYS A 1006 -10.66 -7.18 0.52
N ASN A 1007 -10.83 -7.47 1.81
CA ASN A 1007 -10.51 -6.52 2.88
C ASN A 1007 -8.98 -6.35 3.00
N ILE A 1008 -8.57 -5.14 3.40
CA ILE A 1008 -7.20 -4.76 3.71
C ILE A 1008 -7.17 -3.94 5.01
N GLY A 1009 -6.03 -3.92 5.69
CA GLY A 1009 -5.79 -3.05 6.85
C GLY A 1009 -5.93 -1.58 6.48
N LEU A 1010 -6.35 -0.75 7.43
CA LEU A 1010 -6.64 0.67 7.18
C LEU A 1010 -5.37 1.49 6.95
N ASP A 1011 -4.27 1.14 7.60
CA ASP A 1011 -2.96 1.74 7.34
C ASP A 1011 -2.45 1.43 5.92
N LEU A 1012 -2.86 0.31 5.31
CA LEU A 1012 -2.58 0.04 3.88
C LEU A 1012 -3.50 0.84 2.94
N VAL A 1013 -4.74 1.17 3.33
CA VAL A 1013 -5.64 2.01 2.53
C VAL A 1013 -5.03 3.39 2.26
N LYS A 1014 -4.34 3.94 3.26
CA LYS A 1014 -3.66 5.24 3.22
C LYS A 1014 -2.60 5.36 2.14
N GLU A 1015 -1.95 4.26 1.74
CA GLU A 1015 -0.99 4.27 0.64
C GLU A 1015 -1.65 4.72 -0.68
N ILE A 1016 -2.95 4.48 -0.88
CA ILE A 1016 -3.66 4.86 -2.11
C ILE A 1016 -3.82 6.39 -2.21
N PRO A 1017 -4.41 7.13 -1.23
CA PRO A 1017 -4.45 8.60 -1.27
C PRO A 1017 -3.08 9.28 -1.16
N SER A 1018 -2.13 8.69 -0.41
CA SER A 1018 -0.80 9.27 -0.18
C SER A 1018 0.08 9.21 -1.43
N ALA A 1019 0.03 8.11 -2.17
CA ALA A 1019 0.73 7.99 -3.46
C ALA A 1019 0.21 9.03 -4.47
N VAL A 1020 -1.12 9.20 -4.58
CA VAL A 1020 -1.73 10.21 -5.46
C VAL A 1020 -1.32 11.63 -5.06
N TYR A 1021 -1.26 11.92 -3.76
CA TYR A 1021 -0.82 13.21 -3.25
C TYR A 1021 0.67 13.49 -3.55
N CYS A 1022 1.54 12.50 -3.34
CA CYS A 1022 2.96 12.59 -3.65
C CYS A 1022 3.20 12.75 -5.17
N GLU A 1023 2.47 12.01 -6.01
CA GLU A 1023 2.54 12.11 -7.47
C GLU A 1023 2.15 13.51 -7.93
N MET A 1024 0.99 14.03 -7.49
CA MET A 1024 0.56 15.40 -7.80
C MET A 1024 1.63 16.46 -7.44
N LEU A 1025 2.29 16.31 -6.29
CA LEU A 1025 3.30 17.27 -5.83
C LEU A 1025 4.62 17.16 -6.59
N SER A 1026 4.99 15.95 -7.03
CA SER A 1026 6.11 15.74 -7.95
C SER A 1026 5.87 16.43 -9.31
N GLU A 1027 4.62 16.44 -9.80
CA GLU A 1027 4.22 17.08 -11.05
C GLU A 1027 4.23 18.61 -10.97
N VAL A 1028 3.89 19.21 -9.82
CA VAL A 1028 3.94 20.67 -9.61
C VAL A 1028 5.31 21.21 -9.17
N GLN A 1029 6.38 20.41 -9.32
CA GLN A 1029 7.77 20.80 -9.07
C GLN A 1029 8.05 21.38 -7.66
N GLY A 1030 7.29 20.96 -6.64
CA GLY A 1030 7.53 21.36 -5.25
C GLY A 1030 7.17 22.81 -4.91
N VAL A 1031 6.33 23.50 -5.71
CA VAL A 1031 5.77 24.79 -5.31
C VAL A 1031 4.58 24.57 -4.38
N TYR A 1032 4.83 24.63 -3.07
CA TYR A 1032 3.80 24.57 -2.03
C TYR A 1032 2.85 25.78 -2.14
N PRO A 1033 1.53 25.59 -2.28
CA PRO A 1033 0.56 26.66 -2.11
C PRO A 1033 0.61 27.14 -0.65
N LYS A 1034 0.66 28.46 -0.44
CA LYS A 1034 0.79 29.07 0.90
C LYS A 1034 -0.49 29.05 1.74
N ASP A 1035 -1.62 28.61 1.17
CA ASP A 1035 -2.89 28.45 1.89
C ASP A 1035 -3.30 26.96 1.85
N PRO A 1036 -3.52 26.29 3.01
CA PRO A 1036 -4.11 24.96 3.06
C PRO A 1036 -5.47 24.88 2.34
N ARG A 1037 -6.20 26.00 2.24
CA ARG A 1037 -7.47 26.11 1.50
C ARG A 1037 -7.28 26.17 -0.02
N ASP A 1038 -6.06 26.41 -0.49
CA ASP A 1038 -5.64 26.27 -1.90
C ASP A 1038 -5.19 24.84 -2.25
N GLN A 1039 -5.30 23.87 -1.32
CA GLN A 1039 -5.37 22.45 -1.66
C GLN A 1039 -6.61 22.28 -2.56
N ARG A 1040 -6.40 22.36 -3.87
CA ARG A 1040 -7.45 22.43 -4.90
C ARG A 1040 -8.41 21.24 -4.74
N ARG A 1041 -9.52 21.49 -4.02
CA ARG A 1041 -10.73 20.65 -3.86
C ARG A 1041 -10.65 19.35 -4.66
N LYS A 1042 -10.20 18.26 -4.04
CA LYS A 1042 -10.12 16.96 -4.70
C LYS A 1042 -11.49 16.67 -5.33
N LEU A 1043 -11.53 16.52 -6.66
CA LEU A 1043 -12.67 15.94 -7.37
C LEU A 1043 -12.98 14.59 -6.73
N SER A 1044 -14.24 14.16 -6.69
CA SER A 1044 -14.58 12.88 -6.04
C SER A 1044 -13.69 11.75 -6.58
N ASP A 1045 -13.19 10.88 -5.68
CA ASP A 1045 -12.24 9.81 -6.03
C ASP A 1045 -12.78 8.93 -7.18
N THR A 1046 -14.09 8.68 -7.20
CA THR A 1046 -14.79 7.98 -8.28
C THR A 1046 -14.71 8.69 -9.62
N LEU A 1047 -14.91 10.02 -9.66
CA LEU A 1047 -14.82 10.78 -10.91
C LEU A 1047 -13.36 10.87 -11.39
N CYS A 1048 -12.40 10.99 -10.48
CA CYS A 1048 -10.97 11.00 -10.81
C CYS A 1048 -10.56 9.71 -11.53
N GLY A 1049 -10.93 8.54 -11.00
CA GLY A 1049 -10.64 7.26 -11.64
C GLY A 1049 -11.33 7.11 -12.99
N HIS A 1050 -12.62 7.50 -13.08
CA HIS A 1050 -13.34 7.46 -14.36
C HIS A 1050 -12.74 8.40 -15.42
N LEU A 1051 -12.20 9.56 -15.04
CA LEU A 1051 -11.55 10.48 -15.97
C LEU A 1051 -10.23 9.92 -16.51
N ASP A 1052 -9.43 9.27 -15.66
CA ASP A 1052 -8.20 8.61 -16.10
C ASP A 1052 -8.53 7.45 -17.06
N ASP A 1053 -9.49 6.61 -16.70
CA ASP A 1053 -9.96 5.52 -17.56
C ASP A 1053 -10.51 6.04 -18.90
N PHE A 1054 -11.26 7.14 -18.86
CA PHE A 1054 -11.86 7.77 -20.05
C PHE A 1054 -10.82 8.22 -21.09
N PHE A 1055 -9.62 8.67 -20.66
CA PHE A 1055 -8.56 9.15 -21.55
C PHE A 1055 -7.42 8.15 -21.78
N LEU A 1056 -7.06 7.34 -20.77
CA LEU A 1056 -5.87 6.48 -20.76
C LEU A 1056 -6.21 5.01 -21.03
N LYS A 1057 -7.35 4.49 -20.55
CA LYS A 1057 -7.79 3.13 -20.90
C LYS A 1057 -8.50 3.15 -22.24
N SER A 1058 -7.77 2.94 -23.33
CA SER A 1058 -8.36 2.12 -24.39
C SER A 1058 -8.67 0.79 -23.75
N LYS A 1059 -9.96 0.41 -23.60
CA LYS A 1059 -10.36 -0.92 -23.07
C LYS A 1059 -9.56 -2.00 -23.80
N SER A 1060 -8.46 -2.44 -23.21
CA SER A 1060 -7.50 -3.36 -23.79
C SER A 1060 -7.24 -4.38 -22.70
N GLY A 1061 -7.50 -5.65 -23.00
CA GLY A 1061 -7.30 -6.80 -22.12
C GLY A 1061 -5.82 -7.10 -21.79
N ILE A 1062 -4.92 -6.12 -21.95
CA ILE A 1062 -3.48 -6.28 -21.76
C ILE A 1062 -3.11 -6.44 -20.28
N GLN A 1063 -3.89 -5.85 -19.36
CA GLN A 1063 -3.68 -6.03 -17.91
C GLN A 1063 -4.10 -7.43 -17.44
N ASP A 1064 -5.16 -7.99 -18.04
CA ASP A 1064 -5.65 -9.33 -17.72
C ASP A 1064 -4.66 -10.38 -18.26
N GLU A 1065 -4.20 -10.25 -19.52
CA GLU A 1065 -3.21 -11.16 -20.12
C GLU A 1065 -1.85 -11.15 -19.39
N ALA A 1066 -1.35 -10.00 -18.95
CA ALA A 1066 -0.09 -9.93 -18.21
C ALA A 1066 -0.20 -10.53 -16.79
N SER A 1067 -1.36 -10.37 -16.15
CA SER A 1067 -1.64 -10.96 -14.83
C SER A 1067 -1.80 -12.47 -14.93
N GLU A 1068 -2.48 -12.97 -15.97
CA GLU A 1068 -2.60 -14.40 -16.28
C GLU A 1068 -1.24 -15.04 -16.59
N GLN A 1069 -0.39 -14.37 -17.38
CA GLN A 1069 0.98 -14.86 -17.66
C GLN A 1069 1.85 -14.92 -16.40
N LYS A 1070 1.74 -13.92 -15.49
CA LYS A 1070 2.44 -13.94 -14.19
C LYS A 1070 1.96 -15.12 -13.35
N GLY A 1071 0.65 -15.39 -13.32
CA GLY A 1071 0.05 -16.52 -12.60
C GLY A 1071 0.44 -17.90 -13.15
N GLN A 1072 0.54 -18.03 -14.48
CA GLN A 1072 0.99 -19.28 -15.13
C GLN A 1072 2.46 -19.58 -14.84
N LYS A 1073 3.33 -18.57 -14.92
CA LYS A 1073 4.75 -18.74 -14.57
C LYS A 1073 4.92 -19.18 -13.11
N PHE A 1074 4.19 -18.55 -12.19
CA PHE A 1074 4.23 -18.90 -10.77
C PHE A 1074 3.87 -20.37 -10.52
N HIS A 1075 2.84 -20.89 -11.20
CA HIS A 1075 2.49 -22.32 -11.13
C HIS A 1075 3.62 -23.21 -11.69
N GLN A 1076 4.19 -22.85 -12.82
CA GLN A 1076 5.31 -23.59 -13.43
C GLN A 1076 6.53 -23.63 -12.50
N ASP A 1077 6.85 -22.52 -11.84
CA ASP A 1077 7.97 -22.44 -10.90
C ASP A 1077 7.78 -23.39 -9.71
N ILE A 1078 6.55 -23.54 -9.19
CA ILE A 1078 6.22 -24.52 -8.13
C ILE A 1078 6.38 -25.97 -8.62
N GLN A 1079 5.96 -26.26 -9.86
CA GLN A 1079 6.16 -27.59 -10.46
C GLN A 1079 7.65 -27.90 -10.65
N CYS A 1080 8.43 -26.90 -11.09
CA CYS A 1080 9.88 -27.02 -11.23
C CYS A 1080 10.56 -27.24 -9.87
N PHE A 1081 10.11 -26.55 -8.82
CA PHE A 1081 10.58 -26.79 -7.46
C PHE A 1081 10.32 -28.23 -7.02
N ALA A 1082 9.08 -28.71 -7.14
CA ALA A 1082 8.74 -30.08 -6.77
C ALA A 1082 9.65 -31.08 -7.51
N ALA A 1083 9.77 -30.98 -8.83
CA ALA A 1083 10.64 -31.90 -9.60
C ALA A 1083 12.13 -31.82 -9.24
N SER A 1084 12.65 -30.64 -8.87
CA SER A 1084 14.10 -30.44 -8.69
C SER A 1084 14.58 -30.62 -7.25
N TYR A 1085 13.68 -30.65 -6.27
CA TYR A 1085 14.02 -30.68 -4.84
C TYR A 1085 13.53 -31.93 -4.11
N MET A 1086 12.79 -32.84 -4.74
CA MET A 1086 12.37 -34.10 -4.10
C MET A 1086 13.58 -34.92 -3.60
N ASP A 1087 14.63 -35.05 -4.41
CA ASP A 1087 15.83 -35.84 -4.07
C ASP A 1087 16.69 -35.20 -2.96
N ASP A 1088 16.46 -33.93 -2.63
CA ASP A 1088 17.17 -33.25 -1.53
C ASP A 1088 16.67 -33.73 -0.15
N GLY A 1089 15.54 -34.45 -0.08
CA GLY A 1089 15.00 -35.04 1.15
C GLY A 1089 14.74 -34.03 2.26
N LEU A 1090 14.29 -32.81 1.92
CA LEU A 1090 14.15 -31.69 2.86
C LEU A 1090 13.17 -31.97 4.01
N PHE A 1091 12.22 -32.89 3.81
CA PHE A 1091 11.24 -33.34 4.83
C PHE A 1091 11.48 -34.78 5.32
N ASP A 1092 12.60 -35.38 4.94
CA ASP A 1092 13.05 -36.66 5.46
C ASP A 1092 13.95 -36.45 6.67
N PHE A 1093 13.88 -37.35 7.63
CA PHE A 1093 14.75 -37.29 8.80
C PHE A 1093 16.10 -37.93 8.48
N VAL A 1094 17.15 -37.12 8.51
CA VAL A 1094 18.54 -37.54 8.32
C VAL A 1094 19.36 -37.06 9.52
N PRO A 1095 19.75 -37.96 10.44
CA PRO A 1095 20.50 -37.59 11.65
C PRO A 1095 21.78 -36.81 11.34
N GLY A 1096 22.00 -35.72 12.07
CA GLY A 1096 23.21 -34.90 11.99
C GLY A 1096 23.28 -33.97 10.78
N ARG A 1097 22.27 -33.99 9.89
CA ARG A 1097 22.24 -33.11 8.71
C ARG A 1097 21.96 -31.67 9.13
N HIS A 1098 22.68 -30.70 8.56
CA HIS A 1098 22.43 -29.27 8.78
C HIS A 1098 22.84 -28.44 7.57
N HIS A 1099 22.21 -27.27 7.38
CA HIS A 1099 22.72 -26.26 6.44
C HIS A 1099 23.98 -25.62 7.00
N LYS A 1100 24.95 -25.27 6.14
CA LYS A 1100 26.21 -24.66 6.59
C LYS A 1100 25.98 -23.30 7.25
N SER A 1101 25.04 -22.53 6.73
CA SER A 1101 24.70 -21.19 7.24
C SER A 1101 23.73 -21.18 8.42
N PHE A 1102 23.13 -22.34 8.71
CA PHE A 1102 22.20 -22.52 9.83
C PHE A 1102 22.63 -23.75 10.64
N PRO A 1103 23.82 -23.71 11.26
CA PRO A 1103 24.25 -24.79 12.11
C PRO A 1103 23.28 -24.86 13.30
N PHE A 1104 22.79 -26.07 13.62
CA PHE A 1104 21.94 -26.33 14.78
C PHE A 1104 20.58 -25.61 14.77
N PHE A 1105 19.97 -25.39 13.60
CA PHE A 1105 18.63 -24.82 13.50
C PHE A 1105 17.60 -25.72 14.20
N LYS A 1106 16.75 -25.14 15.04
CA LYS A 1106 15.68 -25.84 15.76
C LYS A 1106 14.34 -25.15 15.55
N HIS A 1107 13.31 -25.93 15.24
CA HIS A 1107 11.92 -25.47 15.17
C HIS A 1107 11.26 -25.61 16.55
N SER A 1108 11.33 -24.55 17.35
CA SER A 1108 10.66 -24.53 18.66
C SER A 1108 10.11 -23.15 18.98
N LEU A 1109 8.94 -23.13 19.62
CA LEU A 1109 8.40 -21.94 20.27
C LEU A 1109 8.79 -21.99 21.76
N SER A 1110 9.24 -20.87 22.31
CA SER A 1110 9.58 -20.72 23.73
C SER A 1110 9.32 -19.27 24.14
N VAL A 1111 9.15 -18.98 25.43
CA VAL A 1111 9.08 -17.59 25.91
C VAL A 1111 10.31 -17.31 26.75
N LYS A 1112 11.08 -16.29 26.39
CA LYS A 1112 12.24 -15.85 27.20
C LYS A 1112 11.73 -15.22 28.50
N SER A 1113 12.22 -15.64 29.66
CA SER A 1113 11.87 -15.01 30.95
C SER A 1113 10.35 -14.75 31.15
N PRO A 1114 9.52 -15.82 31.14
CA PRO A 1114 8.06 -15.69 31.17
C PRO A 1114 7.54 -14.92 32.39
N GLU A 1115 8.18 -15.03 33.54
CA GLU A 1115 7.82 -14.31 34.76
C GLU A 1115 7.98 -12.79 34.58
N THR A 1116 9.07 -12.35 33.95
CA THR A 1116 9.29 -10.93 33.63
C THR A 1116 8.28 -10.41 32.60
N MET A 1117 7.87 -11.26 31.65
CA MET A 1117 6.82 -10.92 30.70
C MET A 1117 5.49 -10.69 31.42
N GLY A 1118 5.11 -11.61 32.32
CA GLY A 1118 3.90 -11.49 33.13
C GLY A 1118 3.90 -10.21 33.97
N ALA A 1119 5.00 -9.92 34.67
CA ALA A 1119 5.15 -8.70 35.46
C ALA A 1119 5.01 -7.42 34.61
N LYS A 1120 5.60 -7.38 33.41
CA LYS A 1120 5.45 -6.25 32.48
C LYS A 1120 3.99 -6.04 32.04
N LEU A 1121 3.24 -7.11 31.76
CA LEU A 1121 1.83 -6.98 31.38
C LEU A 1121 0.96 -6.45 32.53
N ILE A 1122 1.23 -6.87 33.77
CA ILE A 1122 0.56 -6.35 34.97
C ILE A 1122 0.88 -4.86 35.16
N GLN A 1123 2.16 -4.48 35.02
CA GLN A 1123 2.58 -3.08 35.09
C GLN A 1123 1.85 -2.21 34.06
N LEU A 1124 1.66 -2.70 32.83
CA LEU A 1124 0.91 -1.99 31.80
C LEU A 1124 -0.55 -1.82 32.20
N SER A 1125 -1.20 -2.84 32.76
CA SER A 1125 -2.56 -2.74 33.29
C SER A 1125 -2.67 -1.65 34.37
N GLN A 1126 -1.75 -1.63 35.34
CA GLN A 1126 -1.68 -0.59 36.37
C GLN A 1126 -1.53 0.81 35.76
N CYS A 1127 -0.67 0.96 34.75
CA CYS A 1127 -0.49 2.23 34.05
C CYS A 1127 -1.78 2.71 33.33
N MET A 1128 -2.54 1.79 32.75
CA MET A 1128 -3.83 2.10 32.11
C MET A 1128 -4.87 2.58 33.13
N ASP A 1129 -4.96 1.93 34.28
CA ASP A 1129 -5.90 2.32 35.35
C ASP A 1129 -5.52 3.65 36.01
N MET A 1130 -4.23 3.87 36.30
CA MET A 1130 -3.74 5.17 36.77
C MET A 1130 -4.08 6.30 35.79
N SER A 1131 -3.90 6.06 34.49
CA SER A 1131 -4.22 7.03 33.44
C SER A 1131 -5.72 7.35 33.41
N ARG A 1132 -6.59 6.35 33.59
CA ARG A 1132 -8.04 6.56 33.68
C ARG A 1132 -8.44 7.36 34.92
N ASN A 1133 -7.88 7.02 36.08
CA ASN A 1133 -8.24 7.65 37.35
C ASN A 1133 -7.77 9.12 37.41
N SER A 1134 -6.62 9.42 36.82
CA SER A 1134 -6.12 10.81 36.69
C SER A 1134 -7.00 11.72 35.83
N VAL A 1135 -7.89 11.15 35.02
CA VAL A 1135 -8.87 11.87 34.18
C VAL A 1135 -10.20 12.07 34.92
N GLN A 1136 -10.49 11.24 35.93
CA GLN A 1136 -11.72 11.31 36.74
C GLN A 1136 -11.59 12.22 37.97
N SER A 1137 -10.36 12.48 38.44
CA SER A 1137 -10.02 13.45 39.50
C SER A 1137 -9.80 14.85 38.93
#